data_AF-A0A1Z5J6F7-F1
#
_entry.id   AF-A0A1Z5J6F7-F1
#
_cell.length_a   1.000
_cell.length_b   1.000
_cell.length_c   1.000
_cell.angle_alpha   90.00
_cell.angle_beta   90.00
_cell.angle_gamma   90.00
#
_symmetry.space_group_name_H-M   'P 1'
#
loop_
_entity.id
_entity.type
_entity.pdbx_description
1 polymer ?
#
loop_
_entity_poly.entity_id
_entity_poly.type
_entity_poly.pdbx_seq_one_letter_code
_entity_poly.pdbx_strand_id
1 'polypeptide(L)'
;MLDVPSTIETGSYEARLNLYHPDSPFEYGPSNNFEVLKNGNMLGDCRKARKGPEDYQPCAHFVPEVWDISSFTYMEDQVESQAEPLLSMGILGQEGWFVTKFTVEADPSLGTYLGLVGQNEKLAEMFLRPTTWKDYCEKVSLNGCSVPDGTAQRAPITDDEEDRMFVEGLYTGFFRKTEENDCTIPGKNCTGHMADYPCSWLSFMESQAYHFNIPVSSSGNQMGSRGYSHSQLKEIWRAANATRSNCMAYWWFPEALYHEFSGTDAEFFKITLPPATRECYRAKQRLELMCTATREERLGTPESACDNQPDLIDKAIAKSLHDLTYKNSFGENEASTSPGYEVLKLFTIDNFHLSDIYSYWEKKPSPREAVCQWIVDNMEYVERFIPPSYPRTTQAMNEKNNPLLYASIGAGSLATTLVALTATVIWRKRRQRPVVVAQVEFLMLVLSGAGILAVGSILAGAMPSNRSCVAAWWLILFGYTLELIPLIVKMTAIHRVVSAAKRLRRIVLKRTSLLGAVGAVCFLVVIYLAVWTIVDPPRRTEELFLSESRNSQGLVIVETSYYCRSGNMAWPYIATGWIVMLLVWASLIAFQARKVDKDFNESRTLAFMIYSHFVFITLVVVTYGLSGEVNETTLRRMRSLILSVDTMSALCIYFLPILTDDGTSSRLGREVSGLHQETNGRANAFERIRGALASGLSLISAVEQVDANDTAESERVEDKEQGPPQPFERIRGALASGLSLISAVEEVDSSDALDSEQVKKQERGIMESPAIEQATER
;
A
#
# COMPACT_ATOMS: atom_id res chain seq x y z
N MET A 1 3.77 27.66 -3.64
CA MET A 1 2.64 26.70 -3.73
C MET A 1 3.13 25.34 -3.22
N LEU A 2 2.23 24.49 -2.72
CA LEU A 2 2.48 23.16 -2.12
C LEU A 2 3.36 23.09 -0.86
N ASP A 3 4.46 23.85 -0.76
CA ASP A 3 5.37 23.88 0.41
C ASP A 3 6.05 22.53 0.74
N VAL A 4 5.94 21.56 -0.18
CA VAL A 4 6.62 20.25 -0.13
C VAL A 4 8.12 20.49 -0.37
N PRO A 5 9.02 20.00 0.51
CA PRO A 5 10.46 20.14 0.35
C PRO A 5 10.99 19.08 -0.65
N SER A 6 10.53 19.10 -1.89
CA SER A 6 11.05 18.23 -2.95
C SER A 6 12.51 18.57 -3.23
N THR A 7 13.38 17.56 -3.12
CA THR A 7 14.82 17.69 -3.34
C THR A 7 15.34 16.60 -4.26
N ILE A 8 16.25 17.00 -5.15
CA ILE A 8 17.09 16.14 -5.97
C ILE A 8 18.47 16.01 -5.28
N GLU A 9 19.16 14.88 -5.44
CA GLU A 9 20.56 14.75 -5.02
C GLU A 9 21.49 15.30 -6.11
N THR A 10 22.47 16.11 -5.72
CA THR A 10 23.42 16.76 -6.64
C THR A 10 24.86 16.28 -6.49
N GLY A 11 25.14 15.33 -5.58
CA GLY A 11 26.50 14.86 -5.27
C GLY A 11 27.39 15.89 -4.56
N SER A 12 26.84 17.04 -4.16
CA SER A 12 27.58 18.19 -3.64
C SER A 12 26.89 18.82 -2.43
N TYR A 13 27.66 19.09 -1.37
CA TYR A 13 27.17 19.72 -0.15
C TYR A 13 26.83 21.22 -0.31
N GLU A 14 27.33 21.87 -1.37
CA GLU A 14 27.16 23.31 -1.62
C GLU A 14 25.92 23.62 -2.50
N ALA A 15 25.68 22.82 -3.54
CA ALA A 15 24.62 23.05 -4.54
C ALA A 15 23.22 23.17 -3.89
N ARG A 16 22.30 23.94 -4.47
CA ARG A 16 21.00 24.24 -3.82
C ARG A 16 19.92 23.21 -4.17
N LEU A 17 19.72 22.21 -3.30
CA LEU A 17 18.80 21.07 -3.50
C LEU A 17 17.29 21.38 -3.66
N ASN A 18 16.86 22.64 -3.74
CA ASN A 18 15.44 23.02 -3.81
C ASN A 18 15.03 23.24 -5.28
N LEU A 19 14.17 22.36 -5.80
CA LEU A 19 13.65 22.41 -7.17
C LEU A 19 13.14 23.79 -7.60
N TYR A 20 12.45 24.49 -6.69
CA TYR A 20 11.82 25.79 -6.92
C TYR A 20 12.76 26.99 -6.73
N HIS A 21 14.01 26.78 -6.32
CA HIS A 21 14.98 27.85 -6.16
C HIS A 21 15.47 28.33 -7.54
N PRO A 22 15.42 29.65 -7.86
CA PRO A 22 15.69 30.16 -9.22
C PRO A 22 17.08 29.78 -9.73
N ASP A 23 18.11 29.97 -8.89
CA ASP A 23 19.51 29.65 -9.19
C ASP A 23 19.87 28.18 -8.86
N SER A 24 18.89 27.26 -8.81
CA SER A 24 19.19 25.83 -8.67
C SER A 24 19.79 25.32 -9.98
N PRO A 25 21.05 24.84 -10.01
CA PRO A 25 21.51 24.06 -11.15
C PRO A 25 20.71 22.76 -11.19
N PHE A 26 20.37 22.30 -12.39
CA PHE A 26 20.03 20.89 -12.61
C PHE A 26 21.36 20.15 -12.83
N GLU A 27 22.10 19.99 -11.73
CA GLU A 27 23.33 19.21 -11.68
C GLU A 27 23.00 17.73 -11.45
N TYR A 28 23.58 16.88 -12.29
CA TYR A 28 23.48 15.44 -12.16
C TYR A 28 24.39 14.98 -11.02
N GLY A 29 23.80 14.53 -9.90
CA GLY A 29 24.51 13.70 -8.93
C GLY A 29 24.96 12.36 -9.54
N PRO A 30 25.74 11.54 -8.82
CA PRO A 30 26.16 10.23 -9.30
C PRO A 30 24.92 9.37 -9.62
N SER A 31 24.75 9.04 -10.90
CA SER A 31 23.68 8.17 -11.37
C SER A 31 23.76 6.81 -10.66
N ASN A 32 22.58 6.24 -10.40
CA ASN A 32 22.40 4.92 -9.77
C ASN A 32 22.75 4.82 -8.27
N ASN A 33 23.03 5.92 -7.54
CA ASN A 33 23.02 5.89 -6.08
C ASN A 33 21.57 5.89 -5.54
N PHE A 34 21.01 4.72 -5.27
CA PHE A 34 19.63 4.57 -4.78
C PHE A 34 19.48 4.68 -3.24
N GLU A 35 20.57 4.69 -2.46
CA GLU A 35 20.49 4.85 -1.00
C GLU A 35 19.97 6.24 -0.60
N VAL A 36 20.10 7.22 -1.48
CA VAL A 36 19.64 8.61 -1.29
C VAL A 36 18.12 8.70 -1.07
N LEU A 37 17.35 7.77 -1.64
CA LEU A 37 15.89 7.68 -1.47
C LEU A 37 15.53 7.13 -0.08
N LYS A 38 16.33 6.19 0.44
CA LYS A 38 16.19 5.67 1.81
C LYS A 38 16.44 6.78 2.83
N ASN A 39 17.47 7.59 2.61
CA ASN A 39 17.76 8.78 3.41
C ASN A 39 16.63 9.83 3.30
N GLY A 40 16.06 10.03 2.11
CA GLY A 40 14.86 10.85 1.89
C GLY A 40 13.70 10.45 2.79
N ASN A 41 13.31 9.18 2.75
CA ASN A 41 12.24 8.64 3.60
C ASN A 41 12.53 8.75 5.10
N MET A 42 13.77 8.46 5.53
CA MET A 42 14.14 8.52 6.95
C MET A 42 14.13 9.95 7.52
N LEU A 43 14.52 10.94 6.71
CA LEU A 43 14.62 12.35 7.15
C LEU A 43 13.33 13.14 6.90
N GLY A 44 12.54 12.78 5.88
CA GLY A 44 11.32 13.46 5.43
C GLY A 44 11.53 14.93 5.01
N ASP A 45 12.78 15.35 4.88
CA ASP A 45 13.25 16.65 4.39
C ASP A 45 14.78 16.61 4.32
N CYS A 46 15.34 16.33 3.13
CA CYS A 46 16.78 16.25 2.89
C CYS A 46 17.57 17.53 3.20
N ARG A 47 16.92 18.69 3.41
CA ARG A 47 17.62 19.89 3.91
C ARG A 47 18.25 19.64 5.29
N LYS A 48 17.71 18.67 6.06
CA LYS A 48 18.25 18.19 7.35
C LYS A 48 19.51 17.32 7.22
N ALA A 49 19.85 16.83 6.03
CA ALA A 49 21.02 16.00 5.78
C ALA A 49 22.34 16.80 5.79
N ARG A 50 22.25 18.13 5.74
CA ARG A 50 23.40 19.05 5.70
C ARG A 50 23.83 19.47 7.12
N LYS A 51 24.85 18.80 7.64
CA LYS A 51 25.48 19.12 8.93
C LYS A 51 26.88 19.74 8.78
N GLY A 52 27.59 19.39 7.72
CA GLY A 52 28.89 19.96 7.33
C GLY A 52 29.42 19.28 6.05
N PRO A 53 30.62 19.64 5.56
CA PRO A 53 31.25 18.96 4.43
C PRO A 53 31.60 17.49 4.75
N GLU A 54 32.09 17.23 5.96
CA GLU A 54 32.47 15.87 6.42
C GLU A 54 31.28 15.03 6.89
N ASP A 55 30.16 15.68 7.28
CA ASP A 55 28.91 15.02 7.73
C ASP A 55 27.83 15.00 6.62
N TYR A 56 28.20 15.13 5.34
CA TYR A 56 27.22 15.15 4.25
C TYR A 56 26.61 13.76 4.01
N GLN A 57 25.28 13.65 4.09
CA GLN A 57 24.54 12.44 3.74
C GLN A 57 23.74 12.68 2.44
N PRO A 58 24.08 12.00 1.32
CA PRO A 58 23.29 12.05 0.10
C PRO A 58 21.82 11.70 0.32
N CYS A 59 20.90 12.52 -0.20
CA CYS A 59 19.47 12.45 0.11
C CYS A 59 18.61 13.10 -0.99
N ALA A 60 17.70 12.32 -1.58
CA ALA A 60 16.69 12.81 -2.51
C ALA A 60 15.29 12.32 -2.12
N HIS A 61 14.26 13.08 -2.52
CA HIS A 61 12.87 12.61 -2.53
C HIS A 61 12.41 12.15 -3.92
N PHE A 62 13.20 12.45 -4.96
CA PHE A 62 12.91 12.13 -6.35
C PHE A 62 14.22 12.02 -7.13
N VAL A 63 14.33 11.00 -7.98
CA VAL A 63 15.41 10.84 -8.97
C VAL A 63 14.74 10.97 -10.34
N PRO A 64 15.07 12.00 -11.15
CA PRO A 64 14.36 12.28 -12.40
C PRO A 64 14.69 11.29 -13.53
N GLU A 65 15.83 10.62 -13.45
CA GLU A 65 16.43 9.92 -14.58
C GLU A 65 17.33 8.77 -14.10
N VAL A 66 17.25 7.62 -14.76
CA VAL A 66 18.09 6.44 -14.52
C VAL A 66 18.51 5.91 -15.89
N TRP A 67 19.82 5.96 -16.16
CA TRP A 67 20.39 5.63 -17.46
C TRP A 67 20.72 4.14 -17.66
N ASP A 68 20.62 3.33 -16.59
CA ASP A 68 21.00 1.92 -16.61
C ASP A 68 19.84 1.01 -16.17
N ILE A 69 19.29 0.24 -17.11
CA ILE A 69 18.26 -0.77 -16.82
C ILE A 69 18.86 -2.10 -16.30
N SER A 70 20.19 -2.30 -16.40
CA SER A 70 20.85 -3.47 -15.78
C SER A 70 20.93 -3.33 -14.26
N SER A 71 20.91 -2.11 -13.74
CA SER A 71 20.67 -1.79 -12.33
C SER A 71 19.24 -2.14 -11.86
N PHE A 72 18.28 -2.44 -12.75
CA PHE A 72 16.88 -2.66 -12.37
C PHE A 72 16.69 -3.83 -11.41
N THR A 73 17.36 -4.96 -11.63
CA THR A 73 17.30 -6.10 -10.71
C THR A 73 18.03 -5.83 -9.38
N TYR A 74 19.01 -4.93 -9.36
CA TYR A 74 19.64 -4.48 -8.11
C TYR A 74 18.74 -3.52 -7.32
N MET A 75 17.94 -2.68 -8.01
CA MET A 75 16.89 -1.90 -7.35
C MET A 75 15.82 -2.80 -6.73
N GLU A 76 15.39 -3.86 -7.41
CA GLU A 76 14.30 -4.74 -6.94
C GLU A 76 14.64 -5.34 -5.56
N ASP A 77 15.87 -5.87 -5.39
CA ASP A 77 16.40 -6.34 -4.09
C ASP A 77 16.66 -5.21 -3.07
N GLN A 78 17.03 -4.00 -3.51
CA GLN A 78 17.43 -2.89 -2.62
C GLN A 78 16.27 -2.01 -2.14
N VAL A 79 15.21 -1.89 -2.93
CA VAL A 79 14.21 -0.80 -2.84
C VAL A 79 12.80 -1.34 -2.54
N GLU A 80 12.63 -2.65 -2.43
CA GLU A 80 11.38 -3.30 -2.04
C GLU A 80 10.77 -2.62 -0.78
N SER A 81 9.50 -2.23 -0.89
CA SER A 81 8.72 -1.42 0.09
C SER A 81 9.15 0.03 0.36
N GLN A 82 10.20 0.57 -0.28
CA GLN A 82 10.73 1.92 0.06
C GLN A 82 10.71 2.98 -1.06
N ALA A 83 10.51 2.65 -2.34
CA ALA A 83 10.21 3.65 -3.36
C ALA A 83 9.14 3.18 -4.34
N GLU A 84 8.58 4.13 -5.08
CA GLU A 84 7.72 3.85 -6.24
C GLU A 84 8.57 3.21 -7.37
N PRO A 85 8.00 2.28 -8.15
CA PRO A 85 8.71 1.65 -9.27
C PRO A 85 9.05 2.68 -10.35
N LEU A 86 10.17 2.49 -11.07
CA LEU A 86 10.57 3.43 -12.12
C LEU A 86 9.52 3.57 -13.23
N LEU A 87 9.24 4.82 -13.59
CA LEU A 87 8.36 5.19 -14.69
C LEU A 87 9.19 5.79 -15.83
N SER A 88 9.04 5.26 -17.04
CA SER A 88 9.67 5.84 -18.23
C SER A 88 8.88 7.06 -18.71
N MET A 89 9.32 8.26 -18.32
CA MET A 89 8.78 9.51 -18.84
C MET A 89 8.96 9.59 -20.36
N GLY A 90 7.90 9.96 -21.09
CA GLY A 90 7.86 10.31 -22.53
C GLY A 90 8.95 9.79 -23.46
N ILE A 91 10.11 10.45 -23.41
CA ILE A 91 11.23 10.43 -24.35
C ILE A 91 11.88 9.03 -24.48
N LEU A 92 12.56 8.80 -25.60
CA LEU A 92 13.45 7.65 -25.81
C LEU A 92 14.86 8.18 -26.11
N GLY A 93 15.77 7.99 -25.17
CA GLY A 93 17.20 8.18 -25.42
C GLY A 93 17.74 7.04 -26.28
N GLN A 94 18.66 7.36 -27.18
CA GLN A 94 19.48 6.38 -27.89
C GLN A 94 20.92 6.86 -27.98
N GLU A 95 21.83 6.06 -27.43
CA GLU A 95 23.26 6.23 -27.61
C GLU A 95 23.76 5.44 -28.82
N GLY A 96 24.93 5.80 -29.36
CA GLY A 96 25.58 4.99 -30.37
C GLY A 96 26.79 5.67 -31.02
N TRP A 97 27.25 5.04 -32.10
CA TRP A 97 28.36 5.54 -32.91
C TRP A 97 27.80 6.54 -33.94
N PHE A 98 28.38 7.73 -33.98
CA PHE A 98 28.03 8.77 -34.95
C PHE A 98 29.27 9.23 -35.71
N VAL A 99 29.05 9.65 -36.96
CA VAL A 99 30.06 10.21 -37.86
C VAL A 99 29.52 11.48 -38.52
N THR A 100 30.41 12.43 -38.84
CA THR A 100 30.06 13.64 -39.58
C THR A 100 29.47 13.29 -40.95
N LYS A 101 28.25 13.75 -41.25
CA LYS A 101 27.53 13.46 -42.50
C LYS A 101 28.35 13.67 -43.78
N PHE A 102 29.08 14.77 -43.90
CA PHE A 102 29.97 15.01 -45.06
C PHE A 102 31.00 13.89 -45.30
N THR A 103 31.39 13.14 -44.26
CA THR A 103 32.29 11.97 -44.36
C THR A 103 31.58 10.77 -44.96
N VAL A 104 30.29 10.56 -44.67
CA VAL A 104 29.46 9.49 -45.25
C VAL A 104 28.99 9.83 -46.66
N GLU A 105 28.79 11.13 -46.96
CA GLU A 105 28.57 11.60 -48.33
C GLU A 105 29.81 11.42 -49.22
N ALA A 106 31.01 11.53 -48.64
CA ALA A 106 32.27 11.22 -49.32
C ALA A 106 32.54 9.70 -49.46
N ASP A 107 32.22 8.90 -48.44
CA ASP A 107 32.31 7.44 -48.48
C ASP A 107 31.11 6.76 -47.75
N PRO A 108 30.06 6.36 -48.50
CA PRO A 108 28.86 5.73 -47.93
C PRO A 108 29.10 4.40 -47.20
N SER A 109 30.25 3.74 -47.36
CA SER A 109 30.54 2.49 -46.64
C SER A 109 30.64 2.70 -45.12
N LEU A 110 30.99 3.91 -44.68
CA LEU A 110 31.20 4.27 -43.28
C LEU A 110 29.90 4.36 -42.47
N GLY A 111 28.74 4.42 -43.13
CA GLY A 111 27.42 4.45 -42.48
C GLY A 111 26.99 3.12 -41.85
N THR A 112 27.78 2.06 -41.99
CA THR A 112 27.52 0.73 -41.40
C THR A 112 28.81 0.09 -40.88
N TYR A 113 28.72 -0.65 -39.77
CA TYR A 113 29.86 -1.33 -39.16
C TYR A 113 30.64 -2.20 -40.16
N LEU A 114 29.95 -2.82 -41.12
CA LEU A 114 30.54 -3.67 -42.16
C LEU A 114 31.57 -2.94 -43.04
N GLY A 115 31.46 -1.61 -43.21
CA GLY A 115 32.45 -0.81 -43.95
C GLY A 115 33.62 -0.30 -43.11
N LEU A 116 33.66 -0.67 -41.82
CA LEU A 116 34.71 -0.32 -40.85
C LEU A 116 35.56 -1.54 -40.44
N VAL A 117 34.99 -2.75 -40.47
CA VAL A 117 35.64 -4.01 -40.10
C VAL A 117 36.97 -4.21 -40.87
N GLY A 118 38.08 -4.35 -40.14
CA GLY A 118 39.41 -4.61 -40.70
C GLY A 118 40.03 -3.50 -41.56
N GLN A 119 39.46 -2.29 -41.56
CA GLN A 119 39.88 -1.18 -42.42
C GLN A 119 41.03 -0.35 -41.83
N ASN A 120 42.09 -1.01 -41.35
CA ASN A 120 43.15 -0.39 -40.52
C ASN A 120 43.75 0.87 -41.13
N GLU A 121 44.29 0.78 -42.35
CA GLU A 121 44.95 1.92 -43.03
C GLU A 121 43.95 3.05 -43.32
N LYS A 122 42.78 2.69 -43.86
CA LYS A 122 41.70 3.62 -44.21
C LYS A 122 41.21 4.42 -43.01
N LEU A 123 40.90 3.78 -41.87
CA LEU A 123 40.43 4.49 -40.68
C LEU A 123 41.55 5.30 -40.01
N ALA A 124 42.77 4.78 -40.00
CA ALA A 124 43.94 5.48 -39.44
C ALA A 124 44.34 6.74 -40.25
N GLU A 125 44.15 6.73 -41.57
CA GLU A 125 44.35 7.90 -42.43
C GLU A 125 43.17 8.88 -42.36
N MET A 126 41.93 8.39 -42.38
CA MET A 126 40.74 9.23 -42.48
C MET A 126 40.36 9.92 -41.17
N PHE A 127 40.48 9.23 -40.03
CA PHE A 127 40.09 9.74 -38.71
C PHE A 127 41.35 10.11 -37.91
N LEU A 128 41.80 11.33 -38.13
CA LEU A 128 42.93 11.94 -37.41
C LEU A 128 42.55 12.32 -35.97
N ARG A 129 43.53 12.45 -35.07
CA ARG A 129 43.26 12.73 -33.64
C ARG A 129 43.13 14.23 -33.37
N PRO A 130 42.14 14.68 -32.58
CA PRO A 130 42.01 16.07 -32.17
C PRO A 130 43.20 16.46 -31.27
N THR A 131 43.54 17.74 -31.33
CA THR A 131 44.70 18.33 -30.66
C THR A 131 44.21 19.42 -29.70
N THR A 132 44.63 19.40 -28.44
CA THR A 132 44.32 20.50 -27.51
C THR A 132 45.03 21.78 -27.96
N TRP A 133 44.53 22.95 -27.52
CA TRP A 133 45.14 24.24 -27.86
C TRP A 133 46.61 24.30 -27.45
N LYS A 134 46.96 23.79 -26.25
CA LYS A 134 48.35 23.64 -25.79
C LYS A 134 49.17 22.75 -26.74
N ASP A 135 48.69 21.56 -27.06
CA ASP A 135 49.40 20.62 -27.93
C ASP A 135 49.56 21.10 -29.38
N TYR A 136 48.67 21.98 -29.85
CA TYR A 136 48.83 22.66 -31.13
C TYR A 136 49.97 23.68 -31.05
N CYS A 137 49.96 24.55 -30.04
CA CYS A 137 50.98 25.57 -29.87
C CYS A 137 52.38 24.99 -29.61
N GLU A 138 52.51 23.93 -28.80
CA GLU A 138 53.80 23.31 -28.49
C GLU A 138 54.37 22.44 -29.62
N LYS A 139 53.52 21.71 -30.37
CA LYS A 139 53.97 20.60 -31.24
C LYS A 139 53.58 20.75 -32.71
N VAL A 140 52.84 21.80 -33.09
CA VAL A 140 52.39 22.04 -34.47
C VAL A 140 52.69 23.46 -34.95
N SER A 141 52.40 24.49 -34.14
CA SER A 141 52.63 25.88 -34.50
C SER A 141 54.13 26.22 -34.50
N LEU A 142 54.64 26.69 -35.64
CA LEU A 142 56.07 27.04 -35.84
C LEU A 142 56.58 28.17 -34.94
N ASN A 143 55.68 28.87 -34.25
CA ASN A 143 55.98 30.06 -33.44
C ASN A 143 55.44 29.98 -31.99
N GLY A 144 54.89 28.83 -31.56
CA GLY A 144 54.28 28.72 -30.22
C GLY A 144 52.94 29.47 -30.07
N CYS A 145 52.18 29.65 -31.16
CA CYS A 145 51.01 30.55 -31.22
C CYS A 145 51.30 32.02 -30.83
N SER A 146 52.54 32.49 -31.00
CA SER A 146 52.95 33.88 -30.70
C SER A 146 52.58 34.89 -31.80
N VAL A 147 52.25 34.42 -33.00
CA VAL A 147 51.66 35.21 -34.09
C VAL A 147 50.42 34.47 -34.58
N PRO A 148 49.26 35.16 -34.77
CA PRO A 148 48.04 34.54 -35.26
C PRO A 148 48.25 33.76 -36.57
N ASP A 149 47.71 32.54 -36.62
CA ASP A 149 47.66 31.71 -37.82
C ASP A 149 46.21 31.34 -38.18
N GLY A 150 46.01 30.41 -39.12
CA GLY A 150 44.68 29.98 -39.57
C GLY A 150 43.92 29.09 -38.59
N THR A 151 44.55 28.71 -37.47
CA THR A 151 44.00 27.76 -36.49
C THR A 151 43.97 28.36 -35.09
N ALA A 152 45.00 29.09 -34.68
CA ALA A 152 45.10 29.75 -33.37
C ALA A 152 45.38 31.26 -33.52
N GLN A 153 44.55 32.10 -32.89
CA GLN A 153 44.75 33.56 -32.87
C GLN A 153 45.72 34.01 -31.78
N ARG A 154 45.99 33.15 -30.79
CA ARG A 154 46.99 33.33 -29.71
C ARG A 154 47.29 31.98 -29.05
N ALA A 155 48.26 31.96 -28.14
CA ALA A 155 48.40 30.89 -27.16
C ALA A 155 47.27 30.93 -26.10
N PRO A 156 46.96 29.80 -25.42
CA PRO A 156 46.14 29.81 -24.21
C PRO A 156 46.80 30.68 -23.11
N ILE A 157 45.99 31.31 -22.26
CA ILE A 157 46.44 32.23 -21.19
C ILE A 157 46.23 31.63 -19.79
N THR A 158 45.23 30.75 -19.64
CA THR A 158 44.88 30.08 -18.38
C THR A 158 44.93 28.57 -18.57
N ASP A 159 45.16 27.83 -17.47
CA ASP A 159 45.18 26.36 -17.46
C ASP A 159 43.88 25.78 -18.06
N ASP A 160 42.72 26.38 -17.76
CA ASP A 160 41.41 26.03 -18.35
C ASP A 160 41.30 26.23 -19.88
N GLU A 161 42.21 26.98 -20.50
CA GLU A 161 42.30 27.14 -21.96
C GLU A 161 43.22 26.12 -22.63
N GLU A 162 44.15 25.51 -21.88
CA GLU A 162 45.17 24.62 -22.45
C GLU A 162 44.58 23.35 -23.05
N ASP A 163 43.61 22.75 -22.35
CA ASP A 163 42.98 21.46 -22.65
C ASP A 163 41.77 21.58 -23.61
N ARG A 164 41.47 22.79 -24.09
CA ARG A 164 40.35 23.06 -25.01
C ARG A 164 40.62 22.50 -26.40
N MET A 165 39.56 22.00 -27.04
CA MET A 165 39.61 21.44 -28.40
C MET A 165 39.04 22.43 -29.44
N PHE A 166 38.19 23.38 -29.00
CA PHE A 166 37.62 24.44 -29.83
C PHE A 166 37.24 25.65 -28.96
N VAL A 167 37.64 26.84 -29.40
CA VAL A 167 37.26 28.12 -28.78
C VAL A 167 36.91 29.10 -29.90
N GLU A 168 35.64 29.49 -29.98
CA GLU A 168 35.13 30.34 -31.07
C GLU A 168 35.95 31.63 -31.21
N GLY A 169 36.39 31.93 -32.44
CA GLY A 169 37.21 33.11 -32.74
C GLY A 169 38.65 33.10 -32.20
N LEU A 170 39.08 32.07 -31.46
CA LEU A 170 40.41 32.00 -30.84
C LEU A 170 41.21 30.73 -31.20
N TYR A 171 40.57 29.56 -31.21
CA TYR A 171 41.15 28.29 -31.62
C TYR A 171 40.11 27.45 -32.38
N THR A 172 40.30 27.26 -33.68
CA THR A 172 39.35 26.53 -34.55
C THR A 172 39.40 25.00 -34.38
N GLY A 173 40.30 24.51 -33.52
CA GLY A 173 40.63 23.10 -33.40
C GLY A 173 41.56 22.60 -34.51
N PHE A 174 42.25 21.49 -34.24
CA PHE A 174 43.19 20.88 -35.18
C PHE A 174 43.21 19.36 -35.05
N PHE A 175 43.21 18.66 -36.18
CA PHE A 175 43.28 17.19 -36.25
C PHE A 175 44.59 16.77 -36.90
N ARG A 176 45.36 15.88 -36.26
CA ARG A 176 46.69 15.49 -36.72
C ARG A 176 46.89 13.97 -36.76
N LYS A 177 47.79 13.53 -37.63
CA LYS A 177 48.31 12.16 -37.63
C LYS A 177 49.25 11.99 -36.42
N THR A 178 49.10 10.89 -35.69
CA THR A 178 49.95 10.51 -34.55
C THR A 178 50.61 9.17 -34.80
N GLU A 179 51.49 8.72 -33.90
CA GLU A 179 52.06 7.37 -33.97
C GLU A 179 51.01 6.25 -33.87
N GLU A 180 49.81 6.51 -33.37
CA GLU A 180 48.71 5.53 -33.34
C GLU A 180 47.97 5.45 -34.69
N ASN A 181 48.15 6.46 -35.56
CA ASN A 181 47.65 6.47 -36.93
C ASN A 181 48.68 5.90 -37.94
N ASP A 182 49.84 5.43 -37.47
CA ASP A 182 50.93 4.94 -38.34
C ASP A 182 50.91 3.41 -38.47
N CYS A 183 50.42 2.94 -39.62
CA CYS A 183 50.35 1.53 -39.98
C CYS A 183 51.67 0.93 -40.48
N THR A 184 52.72 1.74 -40.64
CA THR A 184 54.03 1.26 -41.13
C THR A 184 54.88 0.62 -40.02
N ILE A 185 54.51 0.81 -38.75
CA ILE A 185 55.25 0.33 -37.58
C ILE A 185 55.00 -1.18 -37.39
N PRO A 186 56.01 -2.06 -37.58
CA PRO A 186 55.79 -3.51 -37.53
C PRO A 186 55.33 -3.99 -36.15
N GLY A 187 54.21 -4.72 -36.10
CA GLY A 187 53.64 -5.25 -34.87
C GLY A 187 52.79 -4.26 -34.05
N LYS A 188 52.60 -3.02 -34.53
CA LYS A 188 51.67 -2.06 -33.93
C LYS A 188 50.38 -2.01 -34.76
N ASN A 189 49.23 -2.31 -34.14
CA ASN A 189 47.95 -2.07 -34.79
C ASN A 189 47.68 -0.56 -34.82
N CYS A 190 47.77 0.05 -35.99
CA CYS A 190 47.28 1.41 -36.20
C CYS A 190 45.75 1.47 -36.05
N THR A 191 45.24 2.63 -35.63
CA THR A 191 43.81 2.87 -35.44
C THR A 191 43.42 4.29 -35.86
N GLY A 192 42.21 4.42 -36.38
CA GLY A 192 41.53 5.70 -36.53
C GLY A 192 41.12 6.28 -35.17
N HIS A 193 40.90 7.59 -35.12
CA HIS A 193 40.33 8.22 -33.95
C HIS A 193 38.81 8.00 -33.86
N MET A 194 38.32 7.78 -32.65
CA MET A 194 36.92 7.94 -32.31
C MET A 194 36.84 8.57 -30.92
N ALA A 195 36.09 9.66 -30.77
CA ALA A 195 35.95 10.34 -29.48
C ALA A 195 35.03 9.53 -28.56
N ASP A 196 35.50 9.17 -27.36
CA ASP A 196 34.76 8.33 -26.41
C ASP A 196 34.59 9.00 -25.02
N TYR A 197 33.64 8.48 -24.26
CA TYR A 197 33.14 9.00 -23.00
C TYR A 197 34.15 8.96 -21.82
N PRO A 198 33.97 9.83 -20.81
CA PRO A 198 34.77 9.83 -19.59
C PRO A 198 34.47 8.62 -18.70
N CYS A 199 35.37 8.29 -17.77
CA CYS A 199 35.20 7.17 -16.80
C CYS A 199 33.89 7.18 -16.01
N SER A 200 33.25 8.35 -15.86
CA SER A 200 32.00 8.53 -15.14
C SER A 200 30.76 8.08 -15.91
N TRP A 201 30.87 7.83 -17.21
CA TRP A 201 29.76 7.53 -18.12
C TRP A 201 29.94 6.16 -18.77
N LEU A 202 28.83 5.52 -19.15
CA LEU A 202 28.84 4.17 -19.71
C LEU A 202 29.08 4.23 -21.21
N SER A 203 30.09 3.53 -21.71
CA SER A 203 30.33 3.39 -23.14
C SER A 203 30.69 1.95 -23.49
N PHE A 204 30.12 1.47 -24.58
CA PHE A 204 30.44 0.15 -25.13
C PHE A 204 31.48 0.22 -26.27
N MET A 205 32.04 1.41 -26.54
CA MET A 205 32.91 1.69 -27.68
C MET A 205 34.15 0.77 -27.75
N GLU A 206 34.91 0.61 -26.67
CA GLU A 206 36.11 -0.27 -26.67
C GLU A 206 35.74 -1.74 -26.94
N SER A 207 34.66 -2.24 -26.34
CA SER A 207 34.18 -3.62 -26.51
C SER A 207 33.62 -3.88 -27.91
N GLN A 208 32.74 -2.99 -28.40
CA GLN A 208 32.17 -3.05 -29.76
C GLN A 208 33.28 -2.99 -30.82
N ALA A 209 34.23 -2.06 -30.70
CA ALA A 209 35.35 -1.95 -31.64
C ALA A 209 36.22 -3.22 -31.66
N TYR A 210 36.53 -3.78 -30.49
CA TYR A 210 37.34 -4.99 -30.38
C TYR A 210 36.65 -6.22 -31.00
N HIS A 211 35.42 -6.54 -30.58
CA HIS A 211 34.73 -7.76 -31.04
C HIS A 211 34.29 -7.71 -32.50
N PHE A 212 34.00 -6.52 -33.04
CA PHE A 212 33.77 -6.33 -34.48
C PHE A 212 35.07 -6.21 -35.28
N ASN A 213 36.26 -6.23 -34.66
CA ASN A 213 37.56 -6.00 -35.30
C ASN A 213 37.57 -4.68 -36.12
N ILE A 214 37.07 -3.60 -35.51
CA ILE A 214 37.08 -2.25 -36.06
C ILE A 214 38.27 -1.48 -35.45
N PRO A 215 39.25 -1.05 -36.27
CA PRO A 215 40.49 -0.45 -35.78
C PRO A 215 40.31 1.04 -35.45
N VAL A 216 39.62 1.34 -34.35
CA VAL A 216 39.42 2.69 -33.81
C VAL A 216 39.81 2.77 -32.33
N SER A 217 40.23 3.94 -31.85
CA SER A 217 40.49 4.19 -30.42
C SER A 217 40.43 5.68 -30.04
N SER A 218 39.95 5.95 -28.82
CA SER A 218 39.98 7.29 -28.22
C SER A 218 41.36 7.67 -27.70
N SER A 219 41.61 8.97 -27.58
CA SER A 219 42.89 9.57 -27.14
C SER A 219 42.71 10.73 -26.16
N GLY A 220 41.63 10.72 -25.39
CA GLY A 220 41.41 11.65 -24.29
C GLY A 220 42.37 11.41 -23.12
N ASN A 221 42.53 12.44 -22.29
CA ASN A 221 43.51 12.48 -21.21
C ASN A 221 43.06 11.79 -19.92
N GLN A 222 41.84 11.24 -19.85
CA GLN A 222 41.37 10.52 -18.68
C GLN A 222 42.04 9.14 -18.51
N MET A 223 42.61 8.93 -17.33
CA MET A 223 43.22 7.67 -16.91
C MET A 223 42.17 6.55 -16.80
N GLY A 224 42.43 5.39 -17.40
CA GLY A 224 41.50 4.26 -17.43
C GLY A 224 40.80 4.09 -18.77
N SER A 225 39.92 5.03 -19.15
CA SER A 225 39.13 4.93 -20.39
C SER A 225 39.78 5.55 -21.63
N ARG A 226 40.76 6.47 -21.49
CA ARG A 226 41.18 7.40 -22.57
C ARG A 226 40.03 8.27 -23.08
N GLY A 227 39.03 8.54 -22.24
CA GLY A 227 37.86 9.35 -22.54
C GLY A 227 38.12 10.85 -22.54
N TYR A 228 37.25 11.59 -23.22
CA TYR A 228 37.19 13.06 -23.20
C TYR A 228 36.13 13.57 -22.23
N SER A 229 36.29 14.79 -21.73
CA SER A 229 35.23 15.46 -20.95
C SER A 229 34.05 15.90 -21.83
N HIS A 230 32.88 16.12 -21.22
CA HIS A 230 31.66 16.56 -21.90
C HIS A 230 31.86 17.86 -22.72
N SER A 231 32.63 18.82 -22.22
CA SER A 231 33.00 20.03 -22.98
C SER A 231 33.86 19.70 -24.19
N GLN A 232 34.93 18.91 -24.00
CA GLN A 232 35.83 18.50 -25.08
C GLN A 232 35.11 17.71 -26.18
N LEU A 233 34.17 16.81 -25.86
CA LEU A 233 33.42 16.05 -26.87
C LEU A 233 32.61 16.99 -27.80
N LYS A 234 31.92 17.99 -27.23
CA LYS A 234 31.18 19.01 -28.00
C LYS A 234 32.12 19.90 -28.82
N GLU A 235 33.27 20.24 -28.26
CA GLU A 235 34.30 21.01 -28.95
C GLU A 235 34.97 20.25 -30.10
N ILE A 236 35.20 18.94 -29.97
CA ILE A 236 35.74 18.09 -31.04
C ILE A 236 34.79 18.09 -32.24
N TRP A 237 33.47 18.00 -32.04
CA TRP A 237 32.51 18.06 -33.16
C TRP A 237 32.46 19.46 -33.82
N ARG A 238 32.50 20.53 -33.01
CA ARG A 238 32.57 21.91 -33.53
C ARG A 238 33.86 22.18 -34.30
N ALA A 239 35.01 21.67 -33.83
CA ALA A 239 36.28 21.69 -34.55
C ALA A 239 36.20 20.90 -35.86
N ALA A 240 35.57 19.72 -35.86
CA ALA A 240 35.39 18.89 -37.05
C ALA A 240 34.60 19.63 -38.14
N ASN A 241 33.51 20.31 -37.77
CA ASN A 241 32.77 21.19 -38.67
C ASN A 241 33.61 22.38 -39.17
N ALA A 242 34.28 23.10 -38.26
CA ALA A 242 35.05 24.30 -38.59
C ALA A 242 36.25 24.02 -39.51
N THR A 243 36.92 22.86 -39.34
CA THR A 243 38.08 22.43 -40.14
C THR A 243 37.70 21.53 -41.32
N ARG A 244 36.44 21.08 -41.41
CA ARG A 244 35.96 20.00 -42.31
C ARG A 244 36.79 18.72 -42.21
N SER A 245 37.21 18.38 -40.99
CA SER A 245 37.91 17.13 -40.67
C SER A 245 36.92 16.02 -40.35
N ASN A 246 37.14 14.81 -40.87
CA ASN A 246 36.29 13.66 -40.58
C ASN A 246 36.32 13.32 -39.09
N CYS A 247 35.15 13.22 -38.45
CA CYS A 247 35.04 12.92 -37.03
C CYS A 247 34.07 11.78 -36.79
N MET A 248 34.44 10.90 -35.87
CA MET A 248 33.60 9.83 -35.32
C MET A 248 33.58 9.97 -33.80
N ALA A 249 32.42 9.80 -33.18
CA ALA A 249 32.25 9.86 -31.73
C ALA A 249 31.21 8.86 -31.23
N TYR A 250 31.36 8.44 -29.98
CA TYR A 250 30.25 7.89 -29.21
C TYR A 250 29.44 9.08 -28.68
N TRP A 251 28.13 9.08 -28.92
CA TRP A 251 27.23 10.19 -28.53
C TRP A 251 25.81 9.68 -28.31
N TRP A 252 24.90 10.58 -27.91
CA TRP A 252 23.50 10.27 -27.68
C TRP A 252 22.53 11.26 -28.31
N PHE A 253 21.32 10.78 -28.55
CA PHE A 253 20.15 11.55 -28.95
C PHE A 253 19.05 11.32 -27.89
N PRO A 254 18.24 12.33 -27.53
CA PRO A 254 18.30 13.74 -27.96
C PRO A 254 19.20 14.60 -27.06
N GLU A 255 20.07 15.42 -27.66
CA GLU A 255 20.99 16.34 -26.96
C GLU A 255 21.20 17.63 -27.79
N ALA A 256 21.53 18.75 -27.15
CA ALA A 256 21.59 20.06 -27.79
C ALA A 256 22.56 20.15 -28.99
N LEU A 257 23.74 19.51 -28.92
CA LEU A 257 24.72 19.45 -30.01
C LEU A 257 24.18 18.68 -31.23
N TYR A 258 23.37 17.64 -31.00
CA TYR A 258 22.70 16.93 -32.09
C TYR A 258 21.71 17.85 -32.81
N HIS A 259 20.95 18.64 -32.06
CA HIS A 259 20.01 19.62 -32.62
C HIS A 259 20.73 20.80 -33.31
N GLU A 260 21.82 21.31 -32.75
CA GLU A 260 22.68 22.38 -33.33
C GLU A 260 23.17 22.06 -34.75
N PHE A 261 23.49 20.78 -35.02
CA PHE A 261 23.97 20.31 -36.31
C PHE A 261 22.91 19.66 -37.20
N SER A 262 21.66 19.55 -36.74
CA SER A 262 20.55 18.96 -37.49
C SER A 262 20.31 19.67 -38.83
N GLY A 263 20.24 18.91 -39.93
CA GLY A 263 20.10 19.45 -41.29
C GLY A 263 21.33 20.17 -41.86
N THR A 264 22.46 20.23 -41.15
CA THR A 264 23.72 20.81 -41.67
C THR A 264 24.55 19.77 -42.44
N ASP A 265 25.70 20.19 -42.99
CA ASP A 265 26.70 19.28 -43.57
C ASP A 265 27.39 18.39 -42.51
N ALA A 266 27.48 18.89 -41.26
CA ALA A 266 28.15 18.24 -40.13
C ALA A 266 27.17 17.52 -39.18
N GLU A 267 25.94 17.29 -39.67
CA GLU A 267 24.89 16.51 -39.02
C GLU A 267 25.38 15.14 -38.55
N PHE A 268 24.82 14.69 -37.43
CA PHE A 268 25.14 13.43 -36.76
C PHE A 268 24.57 12.23 -37.54
N PHE A 269 25.35 11.66 -38.46
CA PHE A 269 24.96 10.42 -39.13
C PHE A 269 25.21 9.22 -38.21
N LYS A 270 24.16 8.50 -37.79
CA LYS A 270 24.33 7.30 -36.96
C LYS A 270 24.88 6.14 -37.80
N ILE A 271 25.98 5.54 -37.33
CA ILE A 271 26.53 4.32 -37.90
C ILE A 271 25.64 3.15 -37.51
N THR A 272 25.22 2.35 -38.50
CA THR A 272 24.41 1.15 -38.26
C THR A 272 25.28 0.04 -37.66
N LEU A 273 24.99 -0.36 -36.43
CA LEU A 273 25.56 -1.53 -35.75
C LEU A 273 24.57 -2.72 -35.82
N PRO A 274 24.98 -3.97 -35.50
CA PRO A 274 24.05 -5.11 -35.37
C PRO A 274 22.95 -4.83 -34.34
N PRO A 275 21.68 -5.19 -34.60
CA PRO A 275 20.57 -4.88 -33.68
C PRO A 275 20.75 -5.56 -32.31
N ALA A 276 20.28 -4.90 -31.26
CA ALA A 276 20.29 -5.47 -29.92
C ALA A 276 19.39 -6.70 -29.82
N THR A 277 19.95 -7.83 -29.36
CA THR A 277 19.15 -8.96 -28.86
C THR A 277 19.12 -8.95 -27.34
N ARG A 278 18.18 -9.69 -26.75
CA ARG A 278 18.02 -9.79 -25.29
C ARG A 278 19.24 -10.46 -24.63
N GLU A 279 19.93 -11.32 -25.38
CA GLU A 279 21.15 -12.01 -25.00
C GLU A 279 22.33 -11.01 -25.00
N CYS A 280 22.47 -10.20 -26.06
CA CYS A 280 23.48 -9.14 -26.09
C CYS A 280 23.30 -8.14 -24.95
N TYR A 281 22.06 -7.67 -24.72
CA TYR A 281 21.79 -6.71 -23.64
C TYR A 281 22.22 -7.27 -22.28
N ARG A 282 21.98 -8.56 -22.01
CA ARG A 282 22.42 -9.24 -20.78
C ARG A 282 23.93 -9.49 -20.71
N ALA A 283 24.64 -9.48 -21.83
CA ALA A 283 26.09 -9.59 -21.89
C ALA A 283 26.81 -8.23 -21.78
N LYS A 284 26.10 -7.11 -21.94
CA LYS A 284 26.66 -5.76 -21.79
C LYS A 284 27.11 -5.46 -20.36
N GLN A 285 28.07 -4.56 -20.28
CA GLN A 285 28.83 -4.27 -19.06
C GLN A 285 28.17 -3.25 -18.15
N ARG A 286 28.55 -3.28 -16.87
CA ARG A 286 28.14 -2.29 -15.86
C ARG A 286 29.12 -1.15 -15.77
N LEU A 287 28.60 0.06 -15.49
CA LEU A 287 29.37 1.29 -15.32
C LEU A 287 30.53 1.15 -14.30
N GLU A 288 30.30 0.39 -13.22
CA GLU A 288 31.29 0.14 -12.15
C GLU A 288 32.63 -0.41 -12.69
N LEU A 289 32.61 -1.17 -13.79
CA LEU A 289 33.78 -1.83 -14.37
C LEU A 289 34.64 -0.88 -15.24
N MET A 290 34.06 0.22 -15.76
CA MET A 290 34.65 1.06 -16.82
C MET A 290 36.08 1.56 -16.51
N CYS A 291 36.38 1.88 -15.25
CA CYS A 291 37.71 2.32 -14.84
C CYS A 291 38.23 1.65 -13.55
N THR A 292 37.57 0.59 -13.06
CA THR A 292 38.07 -0.25 -11.96
C THR A 292 38.61 -1.60 -12.43
N ALA A 293 38.07 -2.13 -13.53
CA ALA A 293 38.37 -3.47 -14.02
C ALA A 293 39.57 -3.51 -14.98
N THR A 294 40.15 -4.70 -15.16
CA THR A 294 41.18 -4.96 -16.18
C THR A 294 40.62 -4.79 -17.58
N ARG A 295 41.50 -4.60 -18.57
CA ARG A 295 41.07 -4.38 -19.96
C ARG A 295 40.28 -5.57 -20.50
N GLU A 296 40.71 -6.78 -20.15
CA GLU A 296 40.07 -8.04 -20.48
C GLU A 296 38.64 -8.12 -19.90
N GLU A 297 38.48 -7.70 -18.64
CA GLU A 297 37.17 -7.57 -17.99
C GLU A 297 36.29 -6.52 -18.68
N ARG A 298 36.85 -5.39 -19.17
CA ARG A 298 36.09 -4.35 -19.92
C ARG A 298 35.72 -4.72 -21.36
N LEU A 299 36.45 -5.63 -21.98
CA LEU A 299 36.12 -6.14 -23.30
C LEU A 299 34.93 -7.11 -23.25
N GLY A 300 34.89 -7.97 -22.22
CA GLY A 300 33.77 -8.89 -21.99
C GLY A 300 33.62 -9.95 -23.08
N THR A 301 32.43 -10.51 -23.21
CA THR A 301 32.16 -11.59 -24.17
C THR A 301 31.69 -11.04 -25.53
N PRO A 302 31.93 -11.75 -26.66
CA PRO A 302 31.58 -11.26 -27.99
C PRO A 302 30.09 -10.98 -28.18
N GLU A 303 29.22 -11.64 -27.42
CA GLU A 303 27.77 -11.44 -27.45
C GLU A 303 27.36 -10.03 -27.02
N SER A 304 28.19 -9.33 -26.24
CA SER A 304 27.94 -7.94 -25.79
C SER A 304 28.05 -6.89 -26.92
N ALA A 305 28.64 -7.27 -28.05
CA ALA A 305 28.82 -6.39 -29.20
C ALA A 305 27.56 -6.29 -30.06
N CYS A 306 26.68 -5.34 -29.71
CA CYS A 306 25.54 -4.92 -30.53
C CYS A 306 25.22 -3.43 -30.29
N ASP A 307 24.35 -2.87 -31.14
CA ASP A 307 23.79 -1.51 -31.00
C ASP A 307 23.09 -1.30 -29.65
N ASN A 308 22.83 -0.05 -29.29
CA ASN A 308 21.89 0.30 -28.22
C ASN A 308 20.53 0.57 -28.88
N GLN A 309 19.52 -0.27 -28.61
CA GLN A 309 18.15 0.03 -29.02
C GLN A 309 17.41 0.81 -27.92
N PRO A 310 16.49 1.71 -28.28
CA PRO A 310 15.56 2.29 -27.31
C PRO A 310 14.48 1.24 -26.97
N ASP A 311 14.54 0.66 -25.77
CA ASP A 311 13.70 -0.48 -25.36
C ASP A 311 12.22 -0.14 -25.12
N LEU A 312 11.50 0.05 -26.22
CA LEU A 312 10.04 0.17 -26.31
C LEU A 312 9.30 -1.00 -25.63
N ILE A 313 9.88 -2.20 -25.63
CA ILE A 313 9.27 -3.41 -25.06
C ILE A 313 9.36 -3.40 -23.54
N ASP A 314 10.53 -3.13 -22.95
CA ASP A 314 10.64 -3.08 -21.48
C ASP A 314 9.89 -1.86 -20.91
N LYS A 315 9.81 -0.74 -21.66
CA LYS A 315 8.89 0.38 -21.38
C LYS A 315 7.42 -0.03 -21.33
N ALA A 316 6.99 -0.95 -22.20
CA ALA A 316 5.63 -1.49 -22.20
C ALA A 316 5.41 -2.55 -21.09
N ILE A 317 6.41 -3.39 -20.82
CA ILE A 317 6.35 -4.42 -19.76
C ILE A 317 6.31 -3.75 -18.38
N ALA A 318 7.19 -2.78 -18.10
CA ALA A 318 7.17 -2.04 -16.84
C ALA A 318 5.81 -1.37 -16.58
N LYS A 319 5.22 -0.74 -17.61
CA LYS A 319 3.87 -0.16 -17.53
C LYS A 319 2.77 -1.20 -17.29
N SER A 320 2.84 -2.36 -17.95
CA SER A 320 1.86 -3.44 -17.77
C SER A 320 1.97 -4.13 -16.41
N LEU A 321 3.19 -4.35 -15.92
CA LEU A 321 3.46 -4.92 -14.60
C LEU A 321 3.02 -3.95 -13.50
N HIS A 322 3.29 -2.65 -13.68
CA HIS A 322 2.77 -1.59 -12.83
C HIS A 322 1.24 -1.62 -12.72
N ASP A 323 0.52 -1.63 -13.85
CA ASP A 323 -0.95 -1.61 -13.87
C ASP A 323 -1.60 -2.86 -13.22
N LEU A 324 -0.83 -3.96 -13.08
CA LEU A 324 -1.21 -5.17 -12.36
C LEU A 324 -0.85 -5.11 -10.86
N THR A 325 0.33 -4.59 -10.51
CA THR A 325 0.77 -4.51 -9.10
C THR A 325 0.06 -3.39 -8.36
N TYR A 326 0.01 -2.18 -8.92
CA TYR A 326 -0.49 -0.98 -8.24
C TYR A 326 -1.96 -1.13 -7.80
N LYS A 327 -2.83 -1.59 -8.71
CA LYS A 327 -4.26 -1.85 -8.45
C LYS A 327 -4.52 -2.89 -7.34
N ASN A 328 -3.55 -3.76 -7.06
CA ASN A 328 -3.66 -4.80 -6.03
C ASN A 328 -2.94 -4.42 -4.72
N SER A 329 -1.90 -3.59 -4.77
CA SER A 329 -1.11 -3.17 -3.61
C SER A 329 -1.66 -1.92 -2.92
N PHE A 330 -2.17 -0.95 -3.69
CA PHE A 330 -2.77 0.28 -3.18
C PHE A 330 -4.22 0.37 -3.67
N GLY A 331 -5.15 -0.01 -2.81
CA GLY A 331 -6.58 0.20 -3.05
C GLY A 331 -6.90 1.68 -3.07
N GLU A 332 -6.84 2.30 -4.24
CA GLU A 332 -6.99 3.74 -4.40
C GLU A 332 -8.40 4.21 -4.03
N ASN A 333 -8.49 4.84 -2.86
CA ASN A 333 -9.39 5.96 -2.72
C ASN A 333 -8.83 7.12 -3.56
N GLU A 334 -9.28 7.23 -4.82
CA GLU A 334 -8.79 8.23 -5.77
C GLU A 334 -8.87 9.67 -5.21
N ALA A 335 -9.72 9.93 -4.21
CA ALA A 335 -9.81 11.23 -3.52
C ALA A 335 -8.53 11.62 -2.74
N SER A 336 -7.71 10.65 -2.31
CA SER A 336 -6.49 10.88 -1.51
C SER A 336 -5.20 10.93 -2.32
N THR A 337 -5.23 10.63 -3.62
CA THR A 337 -4.03 10.42 -4.44
C THR A 337 -3.48 11.75 -4.97
N SER A 338 -2.17 11.83 -5.20
CA SER A 338 -1.49 13.08 -5.60
C SER A 338 -1.70 13.37 -7.10
N PRO A 339 -1.95 14.63 -7.51
CA PRO A 339 -1.99 14.95 -8.94
C PRO A 339 -0.64 14.70 -9.62
N GLY A 340 0.47 14.92 -8.90
CA GLY A 340 1.82 14.81 -9.48
C GLY A 340 2.13 13.42 -10.04
N TYR A 341 1.55 12.37 -9.47
CA TYR A 341 1.73 11.00 -9.92
C TYR A 341 1.03 10.77 -11.29
N GLU A 342 -0.27 11.06 -11.41
CA GLU A 342 -0.98 10.95 -12.68
C GLU A 342 -0.46 11.96 -13.73
N VAL A 343 0.00 13.15 -13.30
CA VAL A 343 0.69 14.11 -14.19
C VAL A 343 1.94 13.49 -14.79
N LEU A 344 2.84 12.89 -13.98
CA LEU A 344 4.07 12.26 -14.49
C LEU A 344 3.80 11.04 -15.40
N LYS A 345 2.73 10.29 -15.10
CA LYS A 345 2.24 9.16 -15.90
C LYS A 345 1.62 9.58 -17.24
N LEU A 346 1.01 10.77 -17.30
CA LEU A 346 0.51 11.38 -18.53
C LEU A 346 1.59 12.19 -19.27
N PHE A 347 2.66 12.59 -18.59
CA PHE A 347 3.72 13.45 -19.14
C PHE A 347 4.49 12.75 -20.27
N THR A 348 4.18 13.18 -21.48
CA THR A 348 4.83 12.74 -22.71
C THR A 348 5.18 13.97 -23.54
N ILE A 349 6.43 14.03 -24.02
CA ILE A 349 6.88 15.02 -24.98
C ILE A 349 7.38 14.25 -26.19
N ASP A 350 6.88 14.61 -27.37
CA ASP A 350 7.33 14.05 -28.65
C ASP A 350 8.52 14.83 -29.23
N ASN A 351 9.15 14.26 -30.26
CA ASN A 351 10.37 14.81 -30.85
C ASN A 351 10.17 16.20 -31.51
N PHE A 352 8.94 16.56 -31.89
CA PHE A 352 8.66 17.89 -32.45
C PHE A 352 8.70 18.94 -31.35
N HIS A 353 7.90 18.74 -30.29
CA HIS A 353 7.89 19.63 -29.14
C HIS A 353 9.24 19.68 -28.40
N LEU A 354 9.99 18.57 -28.38
CA LEU A 354 11.35 18.56 -27.83
C LEU A 354 12.32 19.40 -28.67
N SER A 355 12.23 19.33 -30.01
CA SER A 355 13.05 20.16 -30.89
C SER A 355 12.72 21.65 -30.77
N ASP A 356 11.45 22.00 -30.52
CA ASP A 356 11.07 23.39 -30.21
C ASP A 356 11.78 23.88 -28.95
N ILE A 357 11.76 23.09 -27.86
CA ILE A 357 12.44 23.41 -26.58
C ILE A 357 13.94 23.66 -26.79
N TYR A 358 14.63 22.81 -27.54
CA TYR A 358 16.05 23.04 -27.89
C TYR A 358 16.25 24.34 -28.67
N SER A 359 15.36 24.65 -29.63
CA SER A 359 15.42 25.92 -30.35
C SER A 359 15.17 27.14 -29.46
N TYR A 360 14.42 27.01 -28.36
CA TYR A 360 14.30 28.06 -27.35
C TYR A 360 15.59 28.18 -26.51
N TRP A 361 16.28 27.08 -26.22
CA TRP A 361 17.52 27.09 -25.43
C TRP A 361 18.65 27.83 -26.16
N GLU A 362 18.83 27.64 -27.47
CA GLU A 362 19.75 28.44 -28.30
C GLU A 362 19.55 29.96 -28.16
N LYS A 363 18.32 30.39 -27.83
CA LYS A 363 17.87 31.79 -27.85
C LYS A 363 17.69 32.37 -26.43
N LYS A 364 17.97 31.61 -25.37
CA LYS A 364 17.71 31.97 -23.97
C LYS A 364 18.94 31.72 -23.08
N PRO A 365 19.21 32.55 -22.07
CA PRO A 365 20.42 32.44 -21.25
C PRO A 365 20.40 31.23 -20.30
N SER A 366 19.26 30.57 -20.10
CA SER A 366 19.15 29.35 -19.29
C SER A 366 18.20 28.32 -19.92
N PRO A 367 18.45 26.99 -19.74
CA PRO A 367 17.52 25.95 -20.18
C PRO A 367 16.15 26.09 -19.50
N ARG A 368 16.14 26.58 -18.25
CA ARG A 368 14.93 26.83 -17.46
C ARG A 368 14.04 27.90 -18.11
N GLU A 369 14.61 29.02 -18.58
CA GLU A 369 13.84 30.02 -19.31
C GLU A 369 13.33 29.53 -20.66
N ALA A 370 14.08 28.65 -21.34
CA ALA A 370 13.65 28.02 -22.58
C ALA A 370 12.41 27.13 -22.36
N VAL A 371 12.47 26.24 -21.37
CA VAL A 371 11.32 25.39 -20.99
C VAL A 371 10.14 26.23 -20.49
N CYS A 372 10.36 27.25 -19.66
CA CYS A 372 9.28 28.12 -19.20
C CYS A 372 8.63 28.93 -20.35
N GLN A 373 9.41 29.39 -21.33
CA GLN A 373 8.87 30.02 -22.55
C GLN A 373 8.03 29.04 -23.35
N TRP A 374 8.58 27.85 -23.65
CA TRP A 374 7.87 26.81 -24.39
C TRP A 374 6.56 26.38 -23.71
N ILE A 375 6.53 26.25 -22.38
CA ILE A 375 5.30 25.95 -21.60
C ILE A 375 4.24 27.03 -21.78
N VAL A 376 4.61 28.32 -21.75
CA VAL A 376 3.66 29.43 -21.96
C VAL A 376 3.09 29.40 -23.37
N ASP A 377 3.94 29.13 -24.37
CA ASP A 377 3.54 29.10 -25.78
C ASP A 377 2.76 27.82 -26.16
N ASN A 378 2.85 26.74 -25.36
CA ASN A 378 2.22 25.43 -25.59
C ASN A 378 1.25 25.00 -24.46
N MET A 379 0.64 25.94 -23.75
CA MET A 379 -0.19 25.64 -22.56
C MET A 379 -1.29 24.60 -22.82
N GLU A 380 -1.95 24.63 -23.98
CA GLU A 380 -3.01 23.67 -24.37
C GLU A 380 -2.50 22.22 -24.53
N TYR A 381 -1.20 22.01 -24.73
CA TYR A 381 -0.56 20.69 -24.68
C TYR A 381 -0.31 20.28 -23.23
N VAL A 382 0.23 21.19 -22.41
CA VAL A 382 0.58 20.94 -21.00
C VAL A 382 -0.66 20.68 -20.13
N GLU A 383 -1.78 21.35 -20.41
CA GLU A 383 -3.06 21.11 -19.70
C GLU A 383 -3.59 19.68 -19.86
N ARG A 384 -3.18 18.95 -20.91
CA ARG A 384 -3.57 17.54 -21.15
C ARG A 384 -2.95 16.57 -20.15
N PHE A 385 -1.89 16.98 -19.45
CA PHE A 385 -1.29 16.22 -18.36
C PHE A 385 -2.03 16.41 -17.02
N ILE A 386 -2.93 17.39 -16.92
CA ILE A 386 -3.74 17.61 -15.71
C ILE A 386 -4.85 16.53 -15.68
N PRO A 387 -4.91 15.68 -14.64
CA PRO A 387 -5.89 14.58 -14.62
C PRO A 387 -7.33 15.12 -14.52
N PRO A 388 -8.34 14.45 -15.12
CA PRO A 388 -9.70 15.00 -15.27
C PRO A 388 -10.46 15.21 -13.95
N SER A 389 -10.01 14.57 -12.86
CA SER A 389 -10.52 14.79 -11.49
C SER A 389 -9.82 15.95 -10.76
N TYR A 390 -9.02 16.77 -11.46
CA TYR A 390 -8.40 18.02 -10.99
C TYR A 390 -8.92 19.27 -11.77
N PRO A 391 -8.78 20.48 -11.21
CA PRO A 391 -8.29 20.79 -9.86
C PRO A 391 -9.33 20.46 -8.79
N ARG A 392 -8.85 19.97 -7.63
CA ARG A 392 -9.68 19.54 -6.50
C ARG A 392 -9.84 20.62 -5.45
N THR A 393 -10.95 20.60 -4.71
CA THR A 393 -11.15 21.41 -3.51
C THR A 393 -11.77 20.57 -2.39
N THR A 394 -11.19 20.61 -1.20
CA THR A 394 -11.69 19.85 -0.04
C THR A 394 -12.84 20.60 0.64
N GLN A 395 -13.96 19.92 0.84
CA GLN A 395 -15.10 20.42 1.62
C GLN A 395 -15.51 19.38 2.67
N ALA A 396 -15.75 19.81 3.91
CA ALA A 396 -16.26 18.91 4.93
C ALA A 396 -17.69 18.47 4.57
N MET A 397 -17.97 17.16 4.64
CA MET A 397 -19.28 16.61 4.30
C MET A 397 -20.39 17.30 5.10
N ASN A 398 -21.50 17.66 4.46
CA ASN A 398 -22.57 18.47 5.09
C ASN A 398 -23.46 17.63 6.04
N GLU A 399 -22.91 17.25 7.19
CA GLU A 399 -23.56 16.37 8.16
C GLU A 399 -24.86 16.94 8.77
N LYS A 400 -25.10 18.26 8.64
CA LYS A 400 -26.26 18.95 9.27
C LYS A 400 -27.62 18.44 8.82
N ASN A 401 -27.70 17.77 7.67
CA ASN A 401 -28.96 17.21 7.16
C ASN A 401 -28.99 15.67 7.20
N ASN A 402 -27.99 15.00 7.78
CA ASN A 402 -27.92 13.54 7.76
C ASN A 402 -28.90 12.92 8.78
N PRO A 403 -29.96 12.20 8.36
CA PRO A 403 -30.98 11.70 9.28
C PRO A 403 -30.44 10.62 10.23
N LEU A 404 -29.40 9.88 9.82
CA LEU A 404 -28.78 8.82 10.61
C LEU A 404 -28.01 9.37 11.81
N LEU A 405 -27.49 10.60 11.72
CA LEU A 405 -26.86 11.32 12.85
C LEU A 405 -27.91 11.67 13.93
N TYR A 406 -29.05 12.22 13.51
CA TYR A 406 -30.13 12.55 14.44
C TYR A 406 -30.79 11.30 15.05
N ALA A 407 -30.97 10.25 14.26
CA ALA A 407 -31.51 8.97 14.73
C ALA A 407 -30.61 8.32 15.80
N SER A 408 -29.30 8.26 15.58
CA SER A 408 -28.36 7.61 16.51
C SER A 408 -28.25 8.37 17.84
N ILE A 409 -28.11 9.69 17.79
CA ILE A 409 -28.08 10.55 19.00
C ILE A 409 -29.43 10.50 19.73
N GLY A 410 -30.56 10.52 19.00
CA GLY A 410 -31.91 10.45 19.57
C GLY A 410 -32.18 9.13 20.29
N ALA A 411 -31.81 8.00 19.68
CA ALA A 411 -31.95 6.68 20.28
C ALA A 411 -31.11 6.52 21.56
N GLY A 412 -29.83 6.91 21.53
CA GLY A 412 -28.97 6.85 22.73
C GLY A 412 -29.45 7.77 23.85
N SER A 413 -29.99 8.95 23.51
CA SER A 413 -30.57 9.89 24.49
C SER A 413 -31.83 9.34 25.13
N LEU A 414 -32.70 8.68 24.35
CA LEU A 414 -33.89 7.99 24.85
C LEU A 414 -33.51 6.81 25.76
N ALA A 415 -32.56 5.96 25.33
CA ALA A 415 -32.04 4.85 26.13
C ALA A 415 -31.48 5.33 27.48
N THR A 416 -30.60 6.35 27.46
CA THR A 416 -30.02 6.96 28.67
C THR A 416 -31.11 7.48 29.62
N THR A 417 -32.14 8.13 29.08
CA THR A 417 -33.29 8.64 29.86
C THR A 417 -34.09 7.49 30.49
N LEU A 418 -34.32 6.41 29.75
CA LEU A 418 -35.04 5.22 30.24
C LEU A 418 -34.25 4.48 31.32
N VAL A 419 -32.92 4.37 31.21
CA VAL A 419 -32.06 3.83 32.28
C VAL A 419 -32.16 4.70 33.54
N ALA A 420 -32.02 6.02 33.41
CA ALA A 420 -32.07 6.95 34.54
C ALA A 420 -33.43 6.93 35.27
N LEU A 421 -34.53 6.86 34.52
CA LEU A 421 -35.88 6.67 35.06
C LEU A 421 -36.01 5.33 35.79
N THR A 422 -35.57 4.23 35.16
CA THR A 422 -35.61 2.87 35.73
C THR A 422 -34.83 2.78 37.04
N ALA A 423 -33.62 3.32 37.07
CA ALA A 423 -32.78 3.39 38.28
C ALA A 423 -33.41 4.26 39.37
N THR A 424 -34.03 5.39 39.02
CA THR A 424 -34.76 6.24 39.97
C THR A 424 -35.97 5.53 40.58
N VAL A 425 -36.74 4.80 39.76
CA VAL A 425 -37.90 4.02 40.23
C VAL A 425 -37.44 2.86 41.13
N ILE A 426 -36.38 2.14 40.77
CA ILE A 426 -35.82 1.03 41.58
C ILE A 426 -35.24 1.55 42.90
N TRP A 427 -34.55 2.68 42.90
CA TRP A 427 -34.07 3.31 44.14
C TRP A 427 -35.21 3.72 45.08
N ARG A 428 -36.36 4.18 44.52
CA ARG A 428 -37.58 4.45 45.30
C ARG A 428 -38.26 3.16 45.77
N LYS A 429 -38.43 2.16 44.89
CA LYS A 429 -39.04 0.84 45.19
C LYS A 429 -38.11 -0.10 45.99
N ARG A 430 -36.87 0.29 46.35
CA ARG A 430 -35.82 -0.58 46.98
C ARG A 430 -36.17 -1.32 48.28
N ARG A 431 -37.31 -1.02 48.91
CA ARG A 431 -37.85 -1.73 50.09
C ARG A 431 -38.99 -2.71 49.76
N GLN A 432 -39.46 -2.76 48.52
CA GLN A 432 -40.52 -3.66 48.08
C GLN A 432 -39.99 -5.07 47.81
N ARG A 433 -40.85 -6.09 48.02
CA ARG A 433 -40.45 -7.50 47.96
C ARG A 433 -39.78 -7.92 46.64
N PRO A 434 -40.27 -7.57 45.43
CA PRO A 434 -39.63 -7.99 44.18
C PRO A 434 -38.18 -7.49 44.08
N VAL A 435 -37.97 -6.19 44.37
CA VAL A 435 -36.67 -5.52 44.27
C VAL A 435 -35.67 -6.04 45.32
N VAL A 436 -36.15 -6.40 46.51
CA VAL A 436 -35.30 -6.99 47.57
C VAL A 436 -34.90 -8.44 47.23
N VAL A 437 -35.80 -9.23 46.63
CA VAL A 437 -35.50 -10.61 46.18
C VAL A 437 -34.45 -10.61 45.06
N ALA A 438 -34.58 -9.71 44.08
CA ALA A 438 -33.64 -9.56 42.96
C ALA A 438 -32.23 -9.07 43.34
N GLN A 439 -32.00 -8.72 44.62
CA GLN A 439 -30.74 -8.17 45.18
C GLN A 439 -30.38 -6.80 44.60
N VAL A 440 -30.73 -5.74 45.36
CA VAL A 440 -30.60 -4.33 44.97
C VAL A 440 -29.17 -3.97 44.52
N GLU A 441 -28.14 -4.53 45.17
CA GLU A 441 -26.74 -4.25 44.85
C GLU A 441 -26.36 -4.70 43.42
N PHE A 442 -26.80 -5.89 43.00
CA PHE A 442 -26.60 -6.37 41.63
C PHE A 442 -27.45 -5.59 40.63
N LEU A 443 -28.70 -5.29 41.00
CA LEU A 443 -29.64 -4.58 40.12
C LEU A 443 -29.16 -3.16 39.79
N MET A 444 -28.58 -2.46 40.76
CA MET A 444 -27.96 -1.14 40.55
C MET A 444 -26.65 -1.21 39.76
N LEU A 445 -25.85 -2.28 39.89
CA LEU A 445 -24.64 -2.47 39.09
C LEU A 445 -24.97 -2.67 37.60
N VAL A 446 -25.93 -3.57 37.29
CA VAL A 446 -26.39 -3.80 35.91
C VAL A 446 -26.92 -2.50 35.29
N LEU A 447 -27.71 -1.72 36.02
CA LEU A 447 -28.18 -0.40 35.57
C LEU A 447 -27.05 0.62 35.37
N SER A 448 -25.99 0.58 36.18
CA SER A 448 -24.82 1.44 35.97
C SER A 448 -24.02 1.03 34.72
N GLY A 449 -23.91 -0.27 34.41
CA GLY A 449 -23.35 -0.76 33.15
C GLY A 449 -24.16 -0.31 31.94
N ALA A 450 -25.46 -0.57 31.93
CA ALA A 450 -26.39 -0.14 30.87
C ALA A 450 -26.40 1.38 30.66
N GLY A 451 -26.32 2.17 31.74
CA GLY A 451 -26.27 3.63 31.68
C GLY A 451 -24.96 4.15 31.10
N ILE A 452 -23.83 3.55 31.49
CA ILE A 452 -22.51 3.84 30.92
C ILE A 452 -22.48 3.48 29.42
N LEU A 453 -23.04 2.32 29.05
CA LEU A 453 -23.16 1.87 27.66
C LEU A 453 -24.04 2.80 26.81
N ALA A 454 -25.18 3.27 27.33
CA ALA A 454 -26.06 4.20 26.64
C ALA A 454 -25.43 5.59 26.41
N VAL A 455 -24.60 6.08 27.33
CA VAL A 455 -23.78 7.30 27.07
C VAL A 455 -22.67 7.00 26.05
N GLY A 456 -22.09 5.79 26.09
CA GLY A 456 -21.15 5.31 25.09
C GLY A 456 -21.72 5.26 23.66
N SER A 457 -22.97 4.82 23.50
CA SER A 457 -23.64 4.79 22.19
C SER A 457 -23.87 6.20 21.62
N ILE A 458 -24.20 7.20 22.46
CA ILE A 458 -24.29 8.61 22.04
C ILE A 458 -22.94 9.10 21.50
N LEU A 459 -21.82 8.86 22.22
CA LEU A 459 -20.49 9.27 21.76
C LEU A 459 -20.03 8.51 20.50
N ALA A 460 -20.48 7.26 20.32
CA ALA A 460 -20.27 6.51 19.09
C ALA A 460 -21.04 7.10 17.89
N GLY A 461 -22.25 7.62 18.09
CA GLY A 461 -23.07 8.20 17.01
C GLY A 461 -22.73 9.65 16.63
N ALA A 462 -22.26 10.44 17.61
CA ALA A 462 -21.94 11.86 17.46
C ALA A 462 -20.71 12.15 16.58
N MET A 463 -20.48 13.43 16.26
CA MET A 463 -19.27 13.87 15.55
C MET A 463 -17.98 13.46 16.30
N PRO A 464 -16.96 12.92 15.62
CA PRO A 464 -15.76 12.42 16.26
C PRO A 464 -14.80 13.55 16.66
N SER A 465 -14.10 13.31 17.75
CA SER A 465 -12.95 14.07 18.22
C SER A 465 -12.00 13.07 18.90
N ASN A 466 -10.71 13.39 19.01
CA ASN A 466 -9.75 12.50 19.68
C ASN A 466 -10.19 12.13 21.11
N ARG A 467 -10.92 13.02 21.80
CA ARG A 467 -11.47 12.74 23.14
C ARG A 467 -12.73 11.86 23.10
N SER A 468 -13.66 12.09 22.16
CA SER A 468 -14.88 11.27 22.04
C SER A 468 -14.61 9.89 21.45
N CYS A 469 -13.60 9.72 20.59
CA CYS A 469 -13.17 8.41 20.09
C CYS A 469 -12.65 7.50 21.23
N VAL A 470 -11.77 8.02 22.09
CA VAL A 470 -11.31 7.30 23.30
C VAL A 470 -12.48 7.05 24.25
N ALA A 471 -13.25 8.09 24.59
CA ALA A 471 -14.33 7.97 25.57
C ALA A 471 -15.44 6.98 25.15
N ALA A 472 -15.79 6.91 23.86
CA ALA A 472 -16.77 5.94 23.37
C ALA A 472 -16.33 4.50 23.62
N TRP A 473 -15.07 4.16 23.32
CA TRP A 473 -14.52 2.82 23.56
C TRP A 473 -14.43 2.46 25.04
N TRP A 474 -14.01 3.41 25.89
CA TRP A 474 -14.02 3.23 27.34
C TRP A 474 -15.43 2.92 27.87
N LEU A 475 -16.42 3.75 27.50
CA LEU A 475 -17.80 3.59 27.96
C LEU A 475 -18.44 2.30 27.43
N ILE A 476 -18.25 1.93 26.16
CA ILE A 476 -18.85 0.71 25.60
C ILE A 476 -18.26 -0.56 26.23
N LEU A 477 -16.93 -0.68 26.31
CA LEU A 477 -16.27 -1.89 26.82
C LEU A 477 -16.44 -2.05 28.33
N PHE A 478 -16.32 -0.95 29.08
CA PHE A 478 -16.55 -0.96 30.53
C PHE A 478 -18.03 -1.14 30.88
N GLY A 479 -18.93 -0.50 30.12
CA GLY A 479 -20.39 -0.63 30.26
C GLY A 479 -20.85 -2.07 30.12
N TYR A 480 -20.54 -2.73 29.00
CA TYR A 480 -20.86 -4.16 28.82
C TYR A 480 -20.21 -5.07 29.86
N THR A 481 -18.98 -4.78 30.30
CA THR A 481 -18.35 -5.57 31.36
C THR A 481 -19.09 -5.41 32.70
N LEU A 482 -19.47 -4.18 33.06
CA LEU A 482 -20.21 -3.87 34.28
C LEU A 482 -21.69 -4.32 34.22
N GLU A 483 -22.25 -4.53 33.03
CA GLU A 483 -23.57 -5.12 32.82
C GLU A 483 -23.52 -6.65 32.85
N LEU A 484 -22.67 -7.28 32.04
CA LEU A 484 -22.64 -8.73 31.84
C LEU A 484 -21.97 -9.52 32.99
N ILE A 485 -20.89 -9.02 33.59
CA ILE A 485 -20.18 -9.77 34.64
C ILE A 485 -21.04 -9.97 35.90
N PRO A 486 -21.78 -8.97 36.44
CA PRO A 486 -22.72 -9.20 37.54
C PRO A 486 -23.79 -10.24 37.21
N LEU A 487 -24.29 -10.27 35.97
CA LEU A 487 -25.28 -11.25 35.50
C LEU A 487 -24.67 -12.67 35.49
N ILE A 488 -23.48 -12.85 34.90
CA ILE A 488 -22.75 -14.12 34.87
C ILE A 488 -22.49 -14.63 36.30
N VAL A 489 -22.01 -13.75 37.20
CA VAL A 489 -21.72 -14.09 38.59
C VAL A 489 -23.00 -14.47 39.36
N LYS A 490 -24.08 -13.69 39.20
CA LYS A 490 -25.40 -13.97 39.81
C LYS A 490 -26.00 -15.29 39.29
N MET A 491 -25.94 -15.54 37.99
CA MET A 491 -26.46 -16.76 37.38
C MET A 491 -25.66 -18.01 37.81
N THR A 492 -24.34 -17.88 37.90
CA THR A 492 -23.45 -18.92 38.45
C THR A 492 -23.73 -19.20 39.92
N ALA A 493 -24.01 -18.16 40.72
CA ALA A 493 -24.39 -18.29 42.12
C ALA A 493 -25.73 -19.04 42.28
N ILE A 494 -26.75 -18.70 41.47
CA ILE A 494 -28.04 -19.41 41.42
C ILE A 494 -27.84 -20.88 41.05
N HIS A 495 -27.09 -21.17 39.98
CA HIS A 495 -26.82 -22.56 39.56
C HIS A 495 -26.09 -23.36 40.65
N ARG A 496 -25.09 -22.78 41.33
CA ARG A 496 -24.40 -23.41 42.46
C ARG A 496 -25.35 -23.70 43.63
N VAL A 497 -26.24 -22.78 43.99
CA VAL A 497 -27.24 -22.98 45.06
C VAL A 497 -28.23 -24.09 44.71
N VAL A 498 -28.78 -24.10 43.48
CA VAL A 498 -29.73 -25.14 43.06
C VAL A 498 -29.06 -26.51 42.95
N SER A 499 -27.83 -26.57 42.43
CA SER A 499 -27.05 -27.82 42.35
C SER A 499 -26.71 -28.37 43.75
N ALA A 500 -26.36 -27.50 44.69
CA ALA A 500 -26.13 -27.89 46.09
C ALA A 500 -27.42 -28.35 46.79
N ALA A 501 -28.55 -27.69 46.53
CA ALA A 501 -29.87 -28.09 47.04
C ALA A 501 -30.30 -29.47 46.49
N LYS A 502 -30.08 -29.74 45.20
CA LYS A 502 -30.30 -31.08 44.59
C LYS A 502 -29.39 -32.17 45.18
N ARG A 503 -28.30 -31.79 45.85
CA ARG A 503 -27.40 -32.67 46.63
C ARG A 503 -27.62 -32.57 48.15
N LEU A 504 -28.72 -31.95 48.60
CA LEU A 504 -29.08 -31.70 50.00
C LEU A 504 -28.00 -30.97 50.84
N ARG A 505 -27.01 -30.32 50.19
CA ARG A 505 -25.89 -29.65 50.84
C ARG A 505 -26.18 -28.17 51.00
N ARG A 506 -26.29 -27.69 52.25
CA ARG A 506 -26.40 -26.26 52.55
C ARG A 506 -25.09 -25.55 52.22
N ILE A 507 -25.13 -24.54 51.36
CA ILE A 507 -24.02 -23.62 51.07
C ILE A 507 -24.43 -22.17 51.39
N VAL A 508 -23.44 -21.33 51.72
CA VAL A 508 -23.66 -19.89 51.99
C VAL A 508 -22.66 -19.08 51.16
N LEU A 509 -23.15 -18.35 50.16
CA LEU A 509 -22.34 -17.51 49.29
C LEU A 509 -22.22 -16.09 49.90
N LYS A 510 -20.99 -15.63 50.17
CA LYS A 510 -20.74 -14.28 50.70
C LYS A 510 -20.88 -13.24 49.56
N ARG A 511 -21.79 -12.26 49.71
CA ARG A 511 -21.99 -11.18 48.71
C ARG A 511 -20.68 -10.46 48.36
N THR A 512 -19.82 -10.22 49.35
CA THR A 512 -18.51 -9.57 49.16
C THR A 512 -17.57 -10.34 48.23
N SER A 513 -17.62 -11.69 48.23
CA SER A 513 -16.83 -12.52 47.32
C SER A 513 -17.35 -12.46 45.88
N LEU A 514 -18.68 -12.41 45.71
CA LEU A 514 -19.31 -12.26 44.39
C LEU A 514 -19.01 -10.87 43.79
N LEU A 515 -19.15 -9.80 44.59
CA LEU A 515 -18.84 -8.43 44.16
C LEU A 515 -17.34 -8.20 43.96
N GLY A 516 -16.48 -8.84 44.74
CA GLY A 516 -15.03 -8.83 44.54
C GLY A 516 -14.62 -9.45 43.20
N ALA A 517 -15.29 -10.54 42.77
CA ALA A 517 -15.06 -11.14 41.46
C ALA A 517 -15.48 -10.20 40.30
N VAL A 518 -16.60 -9.49 40.43
CA VAL A 518 -16.99 -8.43 39.48
C VAL A 518 -15.90 -7.35 39.39
N GLY A 519 -15.49 -6.81 40.55
CA GLY A 519 -14.49 -5.74 40.63
C GLY A 519 -13.14 -6.13 40.02
N ALA A 520 -12.67 -7.37 40.25
CA ALA A 520 -11.43 -7.88 39.67
C ALA A 520 -11.46 -7.92 38.13
N VAL A 521 -12.57 -8.37 37.53
CA VAL A 521 -12.72 -8.39 36.06
C VAL A 521 -12.83 -6.97 35.49
N CYS A 522 -13.60 -6.09 36.13
CA CYS A 522 -13.68 -4.68 35.74
C CYS A 522 -12.31 -3.97 35.81
N PHE A 523 -11.48 -4.30 36.79
CA PHE A 523 -10.12 -3.76 36.93
C PHE A 523 -9.18 -4.20 35.79
N LEU A 524 -9.24 -5.46 35.36
CA LEU A 524 -8.50 -5.94 34.20
C LEU A 524 -8.90 -5.21 32.90
N VAL A 525 -10.19 -4.94 32.71
CA VAL A 525 -10.69 -4.17 31.55
C VAL A 525 -10.24 -2.71 31.61
N VAL A 526 -10.16 -2.10 32.79
CA VAL A 526 -9.58 -0.75 32.97
C VAL A 526 -8.07 -0.72 32.66
N ILE A 527 -7.32 -1.75 33.05
CA ILE A 527 -5.89 -1.87 32.66
C ILE A 527 -5.76 -1.97 31.14
N TYR A 528 -6.54 -2.84 30.48
CA TYR A 528 -6.54 -2.97 29.02
C TYR A 528 -6.84 -1.65 28.31
N LEU A 529 -7.90 -0.94 28.72
CA LEU A 529 -8.28 0.35 28.18
C LEU A 529 -7.20 1.42 28.41
N ALA A 530 -6.55 1.42 29.58
CA ALA A 530 -5.44 2.32 29.87
C ALA A 530 -4.22 2.06 28.97
N VAL A 531 -3.81 0.79 28.80
CA VAL A 531 -2.70 0.42 27.92
C VAL A 531 -3.00 0.79 26.47
N TRP A 532 -4.19 0.47 25.95
CA TRP A 532 -4.62 0.90 24.60
C TRP A 532 -4.56 2.42 24.45
N THR A 533 -5.06 3.18 25.42
CA THR A 533 -5.08 4.66 25.38
C THR A 533 -3.67 5.28 25.46
N ILE A 534 -2.70 4.60 26.06
CA ILE A 534 -1.31 5.07 26.16
C ILE A 534 -0.50 4.69 24.91
N VAL A 535 -0.66 3.47 24.41
CA VAL A 535 0.15 2.91 23.31
C VAL A 535 -0.38 3.31 21.93
N ASP A 536 -1.68 3.20 21.71
CA ASP A 536 -2.32 3.43 20.40
C ASP A 536 -3.75 4.01 20.56
N PRO A 537 -3.90 5.23 21.11
CA PRO A 537 -5.20 5.80 21.39
C PRO A 537 -6.05 5.97 20.12
N PRO A 538 -7.34 5.57 20.13
CA PRO A 538 -8.27 5.84 19.04
C PRO A 538 -8.37 7.35 18.71
N ARG A 539 -7.89 7.73 17.52
CA ARG A 539 -7.88 9.11 17.02
C ARG A 539 -9.02 9.34 16.04
N ARG A 540 -9.38 10.61 15.84
CA ARG A 540 -10.17 11.04 14.69
C ARG A 540 -9.30 10.89 13.44
N THR A 541 -9.75 10.06 12.51
CA THR A 541 -9.14 9.88 11.19
C THR A 541 -10.11 10.38 10.14
N GLU A 542 -9.58 10.94 9.06
CA GLU A 542 -10.37 11.40 7.93
C GLU A 542 -10.53 10.33 6.86
N GLU A 543 -11.63 10.44 6.12
CA GLU A 543 -12.06 9.54 5.06
C GLU A 543 -12.47 10.46 3.91
N LEU A 544 -11.71 10.45 2.80
CA LEU A 544 -11.94 11.32 1.67
C LEU A 544 -12.86 10.62 0.66
N PHE A 545 -13.66 11.38 -0.08
CA PHE A 545 -14.52 10.87 -1.15
C PHE A 545 -14.51 11.86 -2.32
N LEU A 546 -14.49 11.38 -3.56
CA LEU A 546 -14.76 12.24 -4.72
C LEU A 546 -16.27 12.42 -4.85
N SER A 547 -16.72 13.68 -4.87
CA SER A 547 -18.08 14.03 -5.24
C SER A 547 -18.15 14.15 -6.76
N GLU A 548 -19.20 13.60 -7.37
CA GLU A 548 -19.51 13.86 -8.79
C GLU A 548 -19.85 15.35 -9.03
N SER A 549 -20.14 16.10 -7.97
CA SER A 549 -20.47 17.52 -8.01
C SER A 549 -19.23 18.42 -8.13
N ARG A 550 -19.33 19.44 -9.01
CA ARG A 550 -18.34 20.52 -9.14
C ARG A 550 -18.82 21.76 -8.39
N ASN A 551 -17.87 22.53 -7.84
CA ASN A 551 -18.19 23.78 -7.14
C ASN A 551 -18.57 24.91 -8.12
N SER A 552 -18.92 26.08 -7.60
CA SER A 552 -19.26 27.28 -8.39
C SER A 552 -18.11 27.87 -9.24
N GLN A 553 -16.92 27.28 -9.17
CA GLN A 553 -15.73 27.61 -9.95
C GLN A 553 -15.30 26.46 -10.88
N GLY A 554 -16.13 25.41 -11.02
CA GLY A 554 -15.85 24.23 -11.86
C GLY A 554 -14.92 23.18 -11.25
N LEU A 555 -14.43 23.38 -10.02
CA LEU A 555 -13.49 22.48 -9.33
C LEU A 555 -14.20 21.23 -8.83
N VAL A 556 -13.52 20.09 -8.87
CA VAL A 556 -14.05 18.82 -8.34
C VAL A 556 -14.03 18.86 -6.81
N ILE A 557 -15.14 18.49 -6.18
CA ILE A 557 -15.26 18.53 -4.72
C ILE A 557 -14.78 17.21 -4.12
N VAL A 558 -13.81 17.28 -3.21
CA VAL A 558 -13.44 16.17 -2.32
C VAL A 558 -14.19 16.35 -1.02
N GLU A 559 -15.12 15.43 -0.72
CA GLU A 559 -15.88 15.42 0.53
C GLU A 559 -15.08 14.73 1.65
N THR A 560 -14.82 15.46 2.74
CA THR A 560 -14.12 14.92 3.91
C THR A 560 -15.11 14.46 4.98
N SER A 561 -15.13 13.15 5.21
CA SER A 561 -15.78 12.43 6.30
C SER A 561 -14.79 12.17 7.45
N TYR A 562 -15.28 11.85 8.65
CA TYR A 562 -14.42 11.58 9.81
C TYR A 562 -14.93 10.42 10.66
N TYR A 563 -14.04 9.51 11.03
CA TYR A 563 -14.32 8.33 11.85
C TYR A 563 -13.28 8.18 12.98
N CYS A 564 -13.37 7.10 13.76
CA CYS A 564 -12.46 6.81 14.87
C CYS A 564 -11.63 5.55 14.55
N ARG A 565 -10.30 5.66 14.51
CA ARG A 565 -9.38 4.56 14.16
C ARG A 565 -8.16 4.56 15.10
N SER A 566 -7.61 3.38 15.35
CA SER A 566 -6.30 3.19 16.00
C SER A 566 -5.28 2.79 14.92
N GLY A 567 -3.98 2.98 15.14
CA GLY A 567 -2.94 2.56 14.21
C GLY A 567 -3.01 1.06 13.90
N ASN A 568 -3.29 0.24 14.92
CA ASN A 568 -3.50 -1.20 14.80
C ASN A 568 -4.96 -1.60 15.09
N MET A 569 -5.62 -2.26 14.14
CA MET A 569 -6.99 -2.75 14.29
C MET A 569 -7.13 -3.95 15.27
N ALA A 570 -6.03 -4.54 15.72
CA ALA A 570 -6.06 -5.58 16.75
C ALA A 570 -6.78 -5.13 18.03
N TRP A 571 -6.63 -3.86 18.45
CA TRP A 571 -7.26 -3.35 19.67
C TRP A 571 -8.81 -3.36 19.62
N PRO A 572 -9.50 -2.76 18.63
CA PRO A 572 -10.96 -2.83 18.55
C PRO A 572 -11.48 -4.28 18.33
N TYR A 573 -10.71 -5.14 17.65
CA TYR A 573 -11.08 -6.56 17.51
C TYR A 573 -10.96 -7.33 18.84
N ILE A 574 -9.89 -7.14 19.63
CA ILE A 574 -9.74 -7.75 20.97
C ILE A 574 -10.83 -7.25 21.92
N ALA A 575 -11.13 -5.95 21.91
CA ALA A 575 -12.19 -5.35 22.71
C ALA A 575 -13.58 -5.95 22.36
N THR A 576 -13.87 -6.10 21.06
CA THR A 576 -15.14 -6.69 20.60
C THR A 576 -15.19 -8.20 20.90
N GLY A 577 -14.08 -8.92 20.70
CA GLY A 577 -13.94 -10.35 21.00
C GLY A 577 -14.14 -10.67 22.48
N TRP A 578 -13.70 -9.80 23.39
CA TRP A 578 -14.00 -9.91 24.82
C TRP A 578 -15.51 -9.90 25.10
N ILE A 579 -16.26 -8.95 24.52
CA ILE A 579 -17.72 -8.86 24.69
C ILE A 579 -18.41 -10.12 24.14
N VAL A 580 -18.03 -10.57 22.94
CA VAL A 580 -18.54 -11.82 22.34
C VAL A 580 -18.25 -13.02 23.23
N MET A 581 -17.03 -13.14 23.77
CA MET A 581 -16.65 -14.22 24.68
C MET A 581 -17.51 -14.21 25.94
N LEU A 582 -17.73 -13.05 26.58
CA LEU A 582 -18.61 -12.94 27.74
C LEU A 582 -20.04 -13.38 27.42
N LEU A 583 -20.58 -13.02 26.25
CA LEU A 583 -21.93 -13.40 25.84
C LEU A 583 -22.05 -14.90 25.52
N VAL A 584 -21.01 -15.55 24.99
CA VAL A 584 -20.97 -17.01 24.83
C VAL A 584 -21.01 -17.71 26.20
N TRP A 585 -20.15 -17.31 27.14
CA TRP A 585 -20.15 -17.87 28.51
C TRP A 585 -21.47 -17.62 29.24
N ALA A 586 -22.03 -16.41 29.15
CA ALA A 586 -23.33 -16.07 29.71
C ALA A 586 -24.45 -16.95 29.12
N SER A 587 -24.44 -17.15 27.80
CA SER A 587 -25.45 -17.96 27.10
C SER A 587 -25.37 -19.44 27.47
N LEU A 588 -24.17 -19.99 27.65
CA LEU A 588 -23.97 -21.37 28.13
C LEU A 588 -24.52 -21.57 29.55
N ILE A 589 -24.23 -20.63 30.47
CA ILE A 589 -24.73 -20.67 31.85
C ILE A 589 -26.26 -20.48 31.88
N ALA A 590 -26.79 -19.54 31.09
CA ALA A 590 -28.23 -19.31 30.93
C ALA A 590 -28.95 -20.53 30.34
N PHE A 591 -28.31 -21.29 29.44
CA PHE A 591 -28.86 -22.54 28.90
C PHE A 591 -28.92 -23.65 29.96
N GLN A 592 -27.84 -23.85 30.72
CA GLN A 592 -27.80 -24.82 31.84
C GLN A 592 -28.90 -24.52 32.87
N ALA A 593 -29.10 -23.24 33.20
CA ALA A 593 -30.09 -22.79 34.17
C ALA A 593 -31.56 -22.93 33.71
N ARG A 594 -31.85 -23.24 32.44
CA ARG A 594 -33.22 -23.55 31.97
C ARG A 594 -33.84 -24.78 32.67
N LYS A 595 -33.03 -25.59 33.36
CA LYS A 595 -33.42 -26.80 34.13
C LYS A 595 -33.62 -26.54 35.63
N VAL A 596 -33.88 -25.28 36.01
CA VAL A 596 -34.30 -24.85 37.35
C VAL A 596 -35.82 -24.69 37.38
N ASP A 597 -36.44 -25.05 38.50
CA ASP A 597 -37.89 -25.10 38.65
C ASP A 597 -38.57 -23.71 38.59
N LYS A 598 -39.85 -23.71 38.18
CA LYS A 598 -40.61 -22.49 37.80
C LYS A 598 -40.72 -21.43 38.92
N ASP A 599 -40.52 -21.82 40.17
CA ASP A 599 -40.55 -20.93 41.34
C ASP A 599 -39.48 -19.83 41.27
N PHE A 600 -38.41 -20.03 40.49
CA PHE A 600 -37.37 -19.02 40.21
C PHE A 600 -37.54 -18.34 38.85
N ASN A 601 -38.73 -17.78 38.59
CA ASN A 601 -39.08 -17.13 37.32
C ASN A 601 -38.07 -16.04 36.86
N GLU A 602 -37.39 -15.37 37.80
CA GLU A 602 -36.30 -14.39 37.52
C GLU A 602 -35.17 -14.99 36.66
N SER A 603 -34.85 -16.27 36.83
CA SER A 603 -33.82 -16.95 36.02
C SER A 603 -34.17 -16.98 34.53
N ARG A 604 -35.46 -16.98 34.18
CA ARG A 604 -35.93 -17.02 32.80
C ARG A 604 -35.85 -15.65 32.12
N THR A 605 -36.18 -14.57 32.81
CA THR A 605 -36.04 -13.20 32.27
C THR A 605 -34.56 -12.81 32.10
N LEU A 606 -33.70 -13.17 33.06
CA LEU A 606 -32.24 -13.05 32.94
C LEU A 606 -31.71 -13.78 31.69
N ALA A 607 -32.15 -15.01 31.45
CA ALA A 607 -31.74 -15.78 30.28
C ALA A 607 -32.19 -15.11 28.96
N PHE A 608 -33.44 -14.62 28.87
CA PHE A 608 -33.91 -13.90 27.69
C PHE A 608 -33.12 -12.62 27.41
N MET A 609 -32.72 -11.87 28.44
CA MET A 609 -31.90 -10.67 28.29
C MET A 609 -30.52 -10.99 27.70
N ILE A 610 -29.87 -12.06 28.19
CA ILE A 610 -28.58 -12.54 27.66
C ILE A 610 -28.69 -12.92 26.16
N TYR A 611 -29.77 -13.59 25.75
CA TYR A 611 -29.98 -13.92 24.33
C TYR A 611 -30.29 -12.68 23.47
N SER A 612 -30.90 -11.63 24.04
CA SER A 612 -31.09 -10.33 23.37
C SER A 612 -29.75 -9.69 23.03
N HIS A 613 -28.87 -9.51 24.04
CA HIS A 613 -27.53 -8.96 23.84
C HIS A 613 -26.70 -9.78 22.82
N PHE A 614 -26.84 -11.11 22.82
CA PHE A 614 -26.16 -11.97 21.84
C PHE A 614 -26.55 -11.64 20.39
N VAL A 615 -27.84 -11.39 20.12
CA VAL A 615 -28.32 -10.99 18.79
C VAL A 615 -27.80 -9.61 18.41
N PHE A 616 -27.92 -8.61 19.28
CA PHE A 616 -27.47 -7.24 18.96
C PHE A 616 -25.94 -7.14 18.81
N ILE A 617 -25.15 -7.85 19.62
CA ILE A 617 -23.69 -7.91 19.41
C ILE A 617 -23.32 -8.70 18.16
N THR A 618 -24.09 -9.72 17.75
CA THR A 618 -23.89 -10.36 16.45
C THR A 618 -24.11 -9.36 15.31
N LEU A 619 -25.11 -8.48 15.39
CA LEU A 619 -25.30 -7.39 14.42
C LEU A 619 -24.13 -6.40 14.44
N VAL A 620 -23.59 -6.03 15.62
CA VAL A 620 -22.36 -5.21 15.71
C VAL A 620 -21.18 -5.89 15.01
N VAL A 621 -20.97 -7.20 15.22
CA VAL A 621 -19.90 -7.96 14.55
C VAL A 621 -20.09 -7.97 13.02
N VAL A 622 -21.32 -8.13 12.52
CA VAL A 622 -21.61 -8.03 11.08
C VAL A 622 -21.24 -6.65 10.53
N THR A 623 -21.45 -5.55 11.26
CA THR A 623 -20.99 -4.22 10.80
C THR A 623 -19.47 -4.06 10.77
N TYR A 624 -18.67 -4.93 11.39
CA TYR A 624 -17.22 -4.96 11.20
C TYR A 624 -16.81 -5.81 9.99
N GLY A 625 -17.63 -6.79 9.57
CA GLY A 625 -17.42 -7.54 8.32
C GLY A 625 -17.74 -6.74 7.05
N LEU A 626 -18.42 -5.61 7.18
CA LEU A 626 -18.77 -4.69 6.08
C LEU A 626 -17.78 -3.51 5.93
N SER A 627 -16.71 -3.44 6.73
CA SER A 627 -15.71 -2.37 6.63
C SER A 627 -14.93 -2.47 5.32
N GLY A 628 -14.95 -1.41 4.51
CA GLY A 628 -14.36 -1.38 3.15
C GLY A 628 -15.42 -1.31 2.05
N GLU A 629 -16.52 -2.05 2.21
CA GLU A 629 -17.68 -2.02 1.29
C GLU A 629 -18.64 -0.85 1.58
N VAL A 630 -18.66 -0.37 2.83
CA VAL A 630 -19.56 0.70 3.29
C VAL A 630 -18.79 1.71 4.15
N ASN A 631 -19.05 3.01 3.93
CA ASN A 631 -18.40 4.14 4.61
C ASN A 631 -18.39 3.93 6.14
N GLU A 632 -17.22 4.09 6.77
CA GLU A 632 -17.07 3.80 8.20
C GLU A 632 -17.88 4.76 9.08
N THR A 633 -18.17 5.97 8.61
CA THR A 633 -19.11 6.89 9.27
C THR A 633 -20.54 6.39 9.32
N THR A 634 -21.01 5.69 8.29
CA THR A 634 -22.33 5.06 8.26
C THR A 634 -22.35 3.84 9.17
N LEU A 635 -21.37 2.96 9.06
CA LEU A 635 -21.25 1.77 9.92
C LEU A 635 -21.16 2.15 11.41
N ARG A 636 -20.38 3.18 11.76
CA ARG A 636 -20.26 3.73 13.12
C ARG A 636 -21.59 4.24 13.68
N ARG A 637 -22.42 4.92 12.87
CA ARG A 637 -23.76 5.37 13.27
C ARG A 637 -24.74 4.18 13.42
N MET A 638 -24.63 3.16 12.58
CA MET A 638 -25.40 1.92 12.71
C MET A 638 -25.03 1.17 14.00
N ARG A 639 -23.73 1.05 14.33
CA ARG A 639 -23.24 0.49 15.60
C ARG A 639 -23.85 1.24 16.81
N SER A 640 -23.86 2.58 16.78
CA SER A 640 -24.52 3.41 17.81
C SER A 640 -26.03 3.14 17.98
N LEU A 641 -26.76 3.00 16.87
CA LEU A 641 -28.19 2.63 16.90
C LEU A 641 -28.41 1.25 17.51
N ILE A 642 -27.66 0.23 17.07
CA ILE A 642 -27.76 -1.15 17.55
C ILE A 642 -27.56 -1.23 19.07
N LEU A 643 -26.52 -0.57 19.61
CA LEU A 643 -26.25 -0.51 21.05
C LEU A 643 -27.34 0.22 21.86
N SER A 644 -27.96 1.24 21.26
CA SER A 644 -29.06 1.99 21.88
C SER A 644 -30.35 1.17 21.94
N VAL A 645 -30.63 0.35 20.91
CA VAL A 645 -31.76 -0.58 20.91
C VAL A 645 -31.52 -1.74 21.88
N ASP A 646 -30.30 -2.28 21.95
CA ASP A 646 -29.94 -3.37 22.87
C ASP A 646 -30.21 -3.00 24.35
N THR A 647 -29.72 -1.84 24.78
CA THR A 647 -29.98 -1.33 26.15
C THR A 647 -31.48 -1.10 26.41
N MET A 648 -32.24 -0.60 25.43
CA MET A 648 -33.70 -0.48 25.54
C MET A 648 -34.40 -1.85 25.62
N SER A 649 -33.97 -2.85 24.86
CA SER A 649 -34.47 -4.22 24.95
C SER A 649 -34.15 -4.85 26.31
N ALA A 650 -32.95 -4.64 26.86
CA ALA A 650 -32.57 -5.13 28.18
C ALA A 650 -33.47 -4.57 29.30
N LEU A 651 -33.74 -3.25 29.28
CA LEU A 651 -34.70 -2.60 30.18
C LEU A 651 -36.10 -3.25 30.08
N CYS A 652 -36.62 -3.43 28.87
CA CYS A 652 -37.95 -4.01 28.64
C CYS A 652 -38.05 -5.50 29.03
N ILE A 653 -36.99 -6.29 28.85
CA ILE A 653 -37.00 -7.74 29.10
C ILE A 653 -36.83 -8.09 30.59
N TYR A 654 -35.92 -7.42 31.30
CA TYR A 654 -35.60 -7.78 32.69
C TYR A 654 -36.23 -6.83 33.72
N PHE A 655 -36.19 -5.52 33.50
CA PHE A 655 -36.57 -4.54 34.52
C PHE A 655 -38.07 -4.26 34.55
N LEU A 656 -38.75 -4.21 33.39
CA LEU A 656 -40.19 -3.97 33.33
C LEU A 656 -41.00 -5.03 34.12
N PRO A 657 -40.76 -6.35 34.02
CA PRO A 657 -41.46 -7.34 34.85
C PRO A 657 -41.23 -7.18 36.37
N ILE A 658 -40.03 -6.76 36.78
CA ILE A 658 -39.70 -6.51 38.21
C ILE A 658 -40.45 -5.28 38.75
N LEU A 659 -40.78 -4.33 37.88
CA LEU A 659 -41.50 -3.11 38.24
C LEU A 659 -43.02 -3.29 38.30
N THR A 660 -43.58 -4.22 37.52
CA THR A 660 -45.03 -4.48 37.40
C THR A 660 -45.56 -5.62 38.29
N ASP A 661 -44.71 -6.48 38.86
CA ASP A 661 -45.14 -7.48 39.84
C ASP A 661 -45.43 -6.85 41.22
N ASP A 662 -46.58 -6.17 41.34
CA ASP A 662 -47.10 -5.69 42.63
C ASP A 662 -47.66 -6.83 43.52
N GLY A 663 -47.30 -8.09 43.23
CA GLY A 663 -47.53 -9.26 44.10
C GLY A 663 -48.90 -9.93 43.94
N THR A 664 -49.79 -9.39 43.12
CA THR A 664 -51.14 -9.94 42.88
C THR A 664 -51.08 -11.36 42.28
N SER A 665 -50.12 -11.62 41.40
CA SER A 665 -49.88 -12.94 40.80
C SER A 665 -49.57 -14.01 41.85
N SER A 666 -48.79 -13.65 42.88
CA SER A 666 -48.39 -14.57 43.96
C SER A 666 -49.55 -15.01 44.87
N ARG A 667 -50.68 -14.29 44.87
CA ARG A 667 -51.91 -14.73 45.57
C ARG A 667 -52.67 -15.75 44.74
N LEU A 668 -52.92 -15.44 43.46
CA LEU A 668 -53.71 -16.28 42.57
C LEU A 668 -53.07 -17.67 42.39
N GLY A 669 -51.75 -17.74 42.21
CA GLY A 669 -51.03 -19.02 42.16
C GLY A 669 -51.14 -19.83 43.46
N ARG A 670 -51.18 -19.17 44.61
CA ARG A 670 -51.27 -19.81 45.93
C ARG A 670 -52.68 -20.29 46.27
N GLU A 671 -53.72 -19.63 45.78
CA GLU A 671 -55.09 -20.14 45.85
C GLU A 671 -55.28 -21.38 44.94
N VAL A 672 -54.77 -21.33 43.70
CA VAL A 672 -54.80 -22.48 42.77
C VAL A 672 -54.04 -23.69 43.31
N SER A 673 -52.86 -23.50 43.92
CA SER A 673 -52.13 -24.59 44.59
C SER A 673 -52.86 -25.13 45.83
N GLY A 674 -53.65 -24.30 46.53
CA GLY A 674 -54.48 -24.74 47.65
C GLY A 674 -55.61 -25.68 47.20
N LEU A 675 -56.36 -25.30 46.16
CA LEU A 675 -57.46 -26.13 45.63
C LEU A 675 -56.99 -27.49 45.09
N HIS A 676 -55.73 -27.61 44.65
CA HIS A 676 -55.23 -28.87 44.06
C HIS A 676 -54.90 -29.95 45.10
N GLN A 677 -54.95 -29.64 46.40
CA GLN A 677 -54.68 -30.62 47.47
C GLN A 677 -55.97 -31.30 47.99
N GLU A 678 -57.16 -30.75 47.73
CA GLU A 678 -58.43 -31.28 48.23
C GLU A 678 -59.09 -32.29 47.25
N THR A 679 -58.79 -32.23 45.95
CA THR A 679 -59.39 -33.10 44.92
C THR A 679 -58.83 -34.53 44.89
N ASN A 680 -57.63 -34.77 45.42
CA ASN A 680 -57.03 -36.12 45.46
C ASN A 680 -57.76 -37.11 46.38
N GLY A 681 -58.71 -36.67 47.21
CA GLY A 681 -59.51 -37.54 48.08
C GLY A 681 -60.61 -38.36 47.39
N ARG A 682 -60.86 -38.17 46.08
CA ARG A 682 -62.07 -38.70 45.40
C ARG A 682 -61.82 -39.51 44.12
N ALA A 683 -60.58 -39.93 43.87
CA ALA A 683 -60.21 -40.67 42.64
C ALA A 683 -60.69 -42.13 42.59
N ASN A 684 -61.02 -42.77 43.71
CA ASN A 684 -61.34 -44.21 43.81
C ASN A 684 -62.76 -44.59 43.36
N ALA A 685 -63.38 -43.83 42.45
CA ALA A 685 -64.72 -44.07 41.93
C ALA A 685 -64.79 -44.28 40.40
N PHE A 686 -63.79 -43.84 39.63
CA PHE A 686 -63.90 -43.73 38.17
C PHE A 686 -63.36 -44.91 37.35
N GLU A 687 -62.62 -45.85 37.97
CA GLU A 687 -62.13 -47.04 37.26
C GLU A 687 -63.24 -48.06 36.91
N ARG A 688 -64.40 -48.01 37.58
CA ARG A 688 -65.50 -48.98 37.34
C ARG A 688 -66.31 -48.77 36.05
N ILE A 689 -66.08 -47.69 35.31
CA ILE A 689 -66.89 -47.34 34.11
C ILE A 689 -66.11 -47.56 32.80
N ARG A 690 -64.77 -47.54 32.83
CA ARG A 690 -63.94 -47.56 31.60
C ARG A 690 -63.90 -48.92 30.87
N GLY A 691 -64.42 -49.99 31.47
CA GLY A 691 -64.45 -51.34 30.89
C GLY A 691 -65.65 -51.67 30.00
N ALA A 692 -66.61 -50.75 29.81
CA ALA A 692 -67.93 -51.07 29.25
C ALA A 692 -68.23 -50.53 27.82
N LEU A 693 -67.37 -49.68 27.24
CA LEU A 693 -67.62 -49.04 25.94
C LEU A 693 -66.42 -49.12 24.99
N ALA A 694 -66.07 -50.36 24.62
CA ALA A 694 -65.17 -50.67 23.52
C ALA A 694 -65.94 -51.39 22.39
N SER A 695 -66.82 -50.68 21.68
CA SER A 695 -67.46 -51.13 20.43
C SER A 695 -68.16 -49.98 19.70
N GLY A 696 -67.87 -49.82 18.41
CA GLY A 696 -68.68 -49.05 17.46
C GLY A 696 -68.59 -47.52 17.53
N LEU A 697 -67.88 -46.91 16.57
CA LEU A 697 -68.53 -46.40 15.35
C LEU A 697 -67.49 -45.90 14.33
N SER A 698 -67.82 -46.06 13.05
CA SER A 698 -67.07 -45.58 11.90
C SER A 698 -67.99 -44.72 11.01
N LEU A 699 -67.39 -43.98 10.06
CA LEU A 699 -68.05 -43.30 8.93
C LEU A 699 -69.05 -42.17 9.28
N ILE A 700 -68.75 -40.96 8.79
CA ILE A 700 -69.44 -40.35 7.62
C ILE A 700 -68.67 -39.08 7.20
N SER A 701 -68.90 -38.58 5.98
CA SER A 701 -68.23 -37.43 5.37
C SER A 701 -69.23 -36.49 4.68
N ALA A 702 -68.80 -35.24 4.46
CA ALA A 702 -69.35 -34.24 3.52
C ALA A 702 -70.72 -33.59 3.82
N VAL A 703 -71.02 -32.55 3.01
CA VAL A 703 -72.13 -31.55 2.96
C VAL A 703 -71.66 -30.13 3.39
N GLU A 704 -71.77 -29.06 2.58
CA GLU A 704 -72.04 -28.91 1.12
C GLU A 704 -71.73 -27.44 0.66
N GLN A 705 -70.95 -27.27 -0.45
CA GLN A 705 -71.23 -26.43 -1.66
C GLN A 705 -71.51 -24.88 -1.51
N VAL A 706 -71.56 -23.99 -2.51
CA VAL A 706 -71.69 -24.02 -4.01
C VAL A 706 -70.86 -22.91 -4.71
N ASP A 707 -70.19 -23.27 -5.82
CA ASP A 707 -69.91 -22.64 -7.14
C ASP A 707 -70.09 -21.09 -7.39
N ALA A 708 -69.55 -20.44 -8.44
CA ALA A 708 -69.16 -20.93 -9.79
C ALA A 708 -68.20 -20.00 -10.58
N ASN A 709 -67.53 -20.61 -11.59
CA ASN A 709 -67.14 -20.11 -12.95
C ASN A 709 -66.33 -18.79 -13.14
N ASP A 710 -65.56 -18.59 -14.23
CA ASP A 710 -65.41 -19.37 -15.48
C ASP A 710 -64.00 -19.28 -16.13
N THR A 711 -63.75 -20.15 -17.12
CA THR A 711 -62.79 -20.13 -18.27
C THR A 711 -61.60 -19.14 -18.29
N ALA A 712 -60.34 -19.61 -18.42
CA ALA A 712 -59.64 -20.03 -19.66
C ALA A 712 -59.26 -18.84 -20.58
N GLU A 713 -58.12 -18.79 -21.27
CA GLU A 713 -57.16 -19.82 -21.73
C GLU A 713 -55.70 -19.27 -21.56
N SER A 714 -54.56 -19.89 -21.91
CA SER A 714 -54.26 -21.07 -22.73
C SER A 714 -52.95 -21.80 -22.33
N GLU A 715 -52.40 -22.57 -23.27
CA GLU A 715 -51.32 -23.57 -23.30
C GLU A 715 -49.94 -23.01 -23.77
N ARG A 716 -48.80 -23.73 -23.90
CA ARG A 716 -48.04 -24.90 -23.32
C ARG A 716 -46.63 -24.86 -24.04
N VAL A 717 -45.57 -25.69 -23.89
CA VAL A 717 -45.21 -26.95 -23.17
C VAL A 717 -43.65 -27.04 -23.02
N GLU A 718 -43.13 -27.67 -21.94
CA GLU A 718 -41.83 -28.42 -21.75
C GLU A 718 -40.45 -27.89 -22.30
N ASP A 719 -39.24 -28.26 -21.83
CA ASP A 719 -38.78 -29.12 -20.71
C ASP A 719 -37.38 -28.73 -20.10
N LYS A 720 -36.91 -29.56 -19.13
CA LYS A 720 -35.60 -29.67 -18.41
C LYS A 720 -34.32 -29.33 -19.24
N GLU A 721 -33.20 -28.86 -18.66
CA GLU A 721 -32.23 -29.51 -17.74
C GLU A 721 -31.45 -28.42 -16.94
N GLN A 722 -31.02 -28.52 -15.67
CA GLN A 722 -30.40 -29.54 -14.80
C GLN A 722 -28.87 -29.31 -14.60
N GLY A 723 -28.43 -29.06 -13.36
CA GLY A 723 -27.05 -28.73 -12.98
C GLY A 723 -26.62 -29.29 -11.60
N PRO A 724 -25.32 -29.28 -11.25
CA PRO A 724 -24.74 -30.17 -10.23
C PRO A 724 -24.78 -29.66 -8.76
N PRO A 725 -24.71 -30.56 -7.76
CA PRO A 725 -24.80 -30.25 -6.33
C PRO A 725 -23.46 -29.90 -5.65
N GLN A 726 -23.52 -29.20 -4.51
CA GLN A 726 -22.37 -28.93 -3.63
C GLN A 726 -22.17 -30.01 -2.54
N PRO A 727 -20.91 -30.31 -2.12
CA PRO A 727 -20.63 -31.23 -1.03
C PRO A 727 -20.46 -30.51 0.33
N PHE A 728 -21.23 -30.89 1.37
CA PHE A 728 -21.05 -30.34 2.72
C PHE A 728 -21.18 -31.36 3.88
N GLU A 729 -20.71 -32.60 3.68
CA GLU A 729 -20.58 -33.59 4.76
C GLU A 729 -19.11 -33.91 5.11
N ARG A 730 -18.46 -33.06 5.94
CA ARG A 730 -17.19 -33.47 6.59
C ARG A 730 -16.87 -32.87 7.97
N ILE A 731 -17.81 -32.24 8.65
CA ILE A 731 -17.60 -31.69 10.02
C ILE A 731 -18.58 -32.31 11.03
N ARG A 732 -18.42 -33.61 11.30
CA ARG A 732 -19.14 -34.30 12.40
C ARG A 732 -18.26 -35.19 13.30
N GLY A 733 -16.96 -35.29 13.02
CA GLY A 733 -16.00 -36.09 13.80
C GLY A 733 -15.17 -35.34 14.84
N ALA A 734 -15.16 -34.00 14.83
CA ALA A 734 -14.21 -33.19 15.61
C ALA A 734 -14.71 -32.68 16.98
N LEU A 735 -15.94 -32.99 17.38
CA LEU A 735 -16.59 -32.43 18.59
C LEU A 735 -16.72 -33.41 19.76
N ALA A 736 -16.00 -34.54 19.73
CA ALA A 736 -16.06 -35.58 20.77
C ALA A 736 -14.94 -35.50 21.84
N SER A 737 -13.86 -34.74 21.59
CA SER A 737 -12.59 -34.85 22.34
C SER A 737 -12.27 -33.65 23.25
N GLY A 738 -13.23 -32.77 23.51
CA GLY A 738 -13.01 -31.49 24.24
C GLY A 738 -13.55 -31.44 25.67
N LEU A 739 -13.88 -32.57 26.31
CA LEU A 739 -14.72 -32.61 27.52
C LEU A 739 -14.12 -33.37 28.73
N SER A 740 -12.81 -33.65 28.73
CA SER A 740 -12.11 -34.39 29.80
C SER A 740 -11.02 -33.60 30.55
N LEU A 741 -10.94 -32.28 30.38
CA LEU A 741 -10.01 -31.40 31.10
C LEU A 741 -10.76 -30.37 31.96
N ILE A 742 -10.96 -30.73 33.24
CA ILE A 742 -11.12 -29.91 34.47
C ILE A 742 -11.73 -30.85 35.54
N SER A 743 -10.91 -31.74 36.11
CA SER A 743 -11.31 -32.62 37.24
C SER A 743 -10.13 -33.31 37.96
N ALA A 744 -9.00 -32.61 38.18
CA ALA A 744 -7.88 -33.14 38.97
C ALA A 744 -6.94 -32.04 39.51
N VAL A 745 -7.33 -31.36 40.60
CA VAL A 745 -6.42 -30.55 41.44
C VAL A 745 -6.87 -30.60 42.91
N GLU A 746 -6.61 -31.73 43.58
CA GLU A 746 -6.46 -31.83 45.04
C GLU A 746 -5.81 -33.18 45.40
N GLU A 747 -4.95 -33.17 46.44
CA GLU A 747 -4.37 -34.29 47.21
C GLU A 747 -3.22 -35.20 46.66
N VAL A 748 -2.16 -35.29 47.51
CA VAL A 748 -1.16 -36.37 47.75
C VAL A 748 -0.04 -36.67 46.74
N ASP A 749 1.11 -36.00 46.95
CA ASP A 749 2.38 -36.51 47.56
C ASP A 749 3.07 -37.85 47.14
N SER A 750 4.40 -37.85 47.29
CA SER A 750 5.38 -38.95 47.40
C SER A 750 5.92 -39.75 46.16
N SER A 751 7.27 -39.77 46.09
CA SER A 751 8.22 -40.80 45.60
C SER A 751 8.21 -41.33 44.14
N ASP A 752 9.40 -41.25 43.52
CA ASP A 752 10.11 -42.23 42.66
C ASP A 752 9.48 -42.74 41.34
N ALA A 753 10.21 -43.22 40.32
CA ALA A 753 11.58 -42.99 39.80
C ALA A 753 11.70 -43.73 38.43
N LEU A 754 12.74 -43.45 37.62
CA LEU A 754 13.09 -44.13 36.34
C LEU A 754 12.08 -43.96 35.16
N ASP A 755 12.43 -43.95 33.87
CA ASP A 755 13.69 -43.64 33.17
C ASP A 755 13.40 -43.29 31.67
N SER A 756 14.46 -43.15 30.87
CA SER A 756 14.62 -43.20 29.39
C SER A 756 13.57 -44.01 28.56
N GLU A 757 13.36 -43.83 27.25
CA GLU A 757 14.12 -43.12 26.19
C GLU A 757 13.28 -42.92 24.87
N GLN A 758 13.88 -42.29 23.85
CA GLN A 758 13.54 -42.29 22.40
C GLN A 758 12.33 -41.42 21.94
N VAL A 759 12.21 -40.98 20.67
CA VAL A 759 12.95 -41.29 19.41
C VAL A 759 13.19 -40.01 18.59
N LYS A 760 14.39 -39.81 18.01
CA LYS A 760 14.60 -39.44 16.58
C LYS A 760 16.07 -39.17 16.19
N LYS A 761 16.55 -39.89 15.17
CA LYS A 761 17.70 -39.56 14.32
C LYS A 761 17.62 -40.36 13.02
N GLN A 762 17.79 -39.71 11.86
CA GLN A 762 18.57 -40.13 10.67
C GLN A 762 18.29 -39.14 9.51
N GLU A 763 19.21 -38.99 8.56
CA GLU A 763 19.16 -38.05 7.43
C GLU A 763 19.38 -38.75 6.07
N ARG A 764 19.20 -37.99 4.96
CA ARG A 764 19.71 -38.21 3.57
C ARG A 764 19.08 -39.38 2.77
N GLY A 765 18.93 -39.30 1.44
CA GLY A 765 19.05 -38.15 0.52
C GLY A 765 19.37 -38.52 -0.95
N ILE A 766 19.36 -37.50 -1.84
CA ILE A 766 20.07 -37.40 -3.15
C ILE A 766 19.41 -37.99 -4.44
N MET A 767 19.25 -37.10 -5.46
CA MET A 767 19.07 -37.30 -6.93
C MET A 767 17.82 -38.09 -7.41
N GLU A 768 17.36 -38.03 -8.67
CA GLU A 768 17.96 -37.57 -9.95
C GLU A 768 16.91 -36.91 -10.90
N SER A 769 17.29 -36.52 -12.14
CA SER A 769 16.42 -35.84 -13.15
C SER A 769 16.09 -36.77 -14.35
N PRO A 770 15.02 -36.52 -15.14
CA PRO A 770 15.24 -35.89 -16.46
C PRO A 770 14.10 -34.95 -16.94
N ALA A 771 14.31 -34.30 -18.10
CA ALA A 771 13.40 -33.33 -18.74
C ALA A 771 12.52 -33.92 -19.86
N ILE A 772 11.45 -33.20 -20.25
CA ILE A 772 10.68 -33.32 -21.51
C ILE A 772 10.36 -31.89 -22.03
N GLU A 773 10.16 -31.75 -23.34
CA GLU A 773 10.19 -30.48 -24.09
C GLU A 773 9.03 -30.35 -25.12
N GLN A 774 8.56 -29.11 -25.34
CA GLN A 774 7.76 -28.58 -26.49
C GLN A 774 6.31 -29.07 -26.81
N ALA A 775 5.63 -28.22 -27.59
CA ALA A 775 4.64 -28.50 -28.66
C ALA A 775 3.13 -28.11 -28.50
N THR A 776 2.84 -26.82 -28.77
CA THR A 776 1.91 -26.26 -29.79
C THR A 776 0.39 -26.59 -29.87
N GLU A 777 -0.40 -25.51 -29.95
CA GLU A 777 -1.73 -25.30 -30.63
C GLU A 777 -2.91 -26.28 -30.48
N ARG A 778 -3.99 -25.78 -29.86
CA ARG A 778 -5.27 -25.53 -30.56
C ARG A 778 -6.16 -24.51 -29.84
#